data_AF-A0A7R9FLZ3-F1
#
_entry.id   AF-A0A7R9FLZ3-F1
#
_cell.length_a   1.000
_cell.length_b   1.000
_cell.length_c   1.000
_cell.angle_alpha   90.00
_cell.angle_beta   90.00
_cell.angle_gamma   90.00
#
_symmetry.space_group_name_H-M   'P 1'
#
loop_
_entity.id
_entity.type
_entity.pdbx_description
1 polymer ?
#
loop_
_entity_poly.entity_id
_entity_poly.type
_entity_poly.pdbx_seq_one_letter_code
_entity_poly.pdbx_strand_id
1 'polypeptide(L)'
;MCLQGMVCVLEEGNALCIVRDQTTGRNGSVNKINIIVPASTTVHELLQEVGRKYQYDSDSFELLLQRSSDSNMIVLNEHREKSIEAIGVNFESGTRNMFIITDLPGTTLRKVTTTDAGEDDMLLGASASPTAGGDYTHSSPAPPPPPIVSSSTEYTYTSAIIKPDTGYVGLVNQAMTCYLNSLLQALYMTPEFRNALYKWEFDGTEQEEAKSIPYQLQKLFLLLQTSAKSAVETTELTRSFGWHSNEAWQQHDIQELCRVMFDALEQKFKNTQHSDLILRLYEGKMIDYVKCLDCSTEKSREDTFLDIPLPVRPFGSTVAYGSVEEALRAFVQPETLDGNNQYFCEKCNKKCDAHKGLKFSKFPYLLTLHLKRFDFDYQTLHRIKLNDKVVFPDLLNLNSFILTAASSKEDSEPVTEDMTVKNDDSSTTDSGSALDDESCQGTDTTILTQDIDYQEDDEGIDMSNGPNPHENEKNRRHTLQRGPYMYELFSIMIHSGSASGGHYYAYIKDFKSKEWFCFNDQTVSRITKDDIQKTYGGGPLKGYYSGAYSSSTNAYMLMYRQIDKTRNCDAMSTEEFPPHIKELLLKIQKREELDRLLREKEMDMCKLKVYFRHPTTNTVTYIKLQCENQTILREVTFIAYKILKLEDVIPLDRCRLVNYDHLQDTIECSFEGREEDPIGDILYILRSNFKYDLLLETRREDQNFEVYRIGGKLSGYVLSIPFTYF
;
A
#
# COMPACT_ATOMS: atom_id res chain seq x y z
N MET A 1 -22.61 27.66 10.66
CA MET A 1 -21.41 28.54 10.67
C MET A 1 -20.36 27.90 9.77
N CYS A 2 -20.08 28.52 8.63
CA CYS A 2 -18.98 28.16 7.75
C CYS A 2 -17.66 28.64 8.35
N LEU A 3 -16.60 27.84 8.23
CA LEU A 3 -15.20 28.29 8.21
C LEU A 3 -14.48 27.42 7.15
N GLN A 4 -14.19 27.92 5.95
CA GLN A 4 -13.08 28.80 5.53
C GLN A 4 -11.93 27.97 4.92
N GLY A 5 -11.67 28.19 3.63
CA GLY A 5 -10.72 27.43 2.83
C GLY A 5 -9.26 27.66 3.25
N MET A 6 -8.49 26.58 3.22
CA MET A 6 -7.04 26.58 3.39
C MET A 6 -6.37 27.46 2.33
N VAL A 7 -5.76 28.55 2.79
CA VAL A 7 -4.69 29.25 2.08
C VAL A 7 -3.41 28.46 2.36
N CYS A 8 -2.69 28.01 1.34
CA CYS A 8 -1.34 27.47 1.53
C CYS A 8 -0.45 28.56 2.11
N VAL A 9 -0.13 28.46 3.40
CA VAL A 9 0.89 29.27 4.05
C VAL A 9 2.23 28.72 3.58
N LEU A 10 2.92 29.47 2.72
CA LEU A 10 4.32 29.19 2.38
C LEU A 10 5.18 29.49 3.61
N GLU A 11 6.13 28.61 3.94
CA GLU A 11 7.11 28.86 5.00
C GLU A 11 7.92 30.15 4.72
N GLU A 12 8.28 30.90 5.77
CA GLU A 12 9.05 32.15 5.65
C GLU A 12 10.34 31.92 4.84
N GLY A 13 10.50 32.64 3.72
CA GLY A 13 11.69 32.57 2.86
C GLY A 13 11.55 31.78 1.55
N ASN A 14 10.36 31.26 1.23
CA ASN A 14 10.08 30.54 -0.03
C ASN A 14 9.24 31.38 -1.02
N ALA A 15 9.65 31.44 -2.29
CA ALA A 15 8.89 32.08 -3.36
C ALA A 15 8.15 31.06 -4.23
N LEU A 16 6.88 31.34 -4.53
CA LEU A 16 6.12 30.61 -5.53
C LEU A 16 6.43 31.15 -6.93
N CYS A 17 7.09 30.33 -7.73
CA CYS A 17 7.48 30.60 -9.11
C CYS A 17 6.57 29.86 -10.07
N ILE A 18 5.90 30.59 -10.95
CA ILE A 18 4.99 30.06 -11.95
C ILE A 18 5.65 30.18 -13.31
N VAL A 19 6.03 29.04 -13.89
CA VAL A 19 6.75 28.99 -15.16
C VAL A 19 5.78 28.62 -16.28
N ARG A 20 5.79 29.37 -17.39
CA ARG A 20 5.02 29.09 -18.61
C ARG A 20 5.95 28.87 -19.78
N ASP A 21 5.64 27.86 -20.57
CA ASP A 21 6.35 27.57 -21.82
C ASP A 21 5.71 28.31 -23.00
N GLN A 22 6.47 29.16 -23.70
CA GLN A 22 6.06 29.89 -24.91
C GLN A 22 6.93 29.56 -26.13
N THR A 23 7.67 28.45 -26.10
CA THR A 23 8.52 28.01 -27.22
C THR A 23 7.68 27.65 -28.46
N THR A 24 8.23 27.91 -29.65
CA THR A 24 7.51 27.87 -30.94
C THR A 24 7.11 26.46 -31.42
N GLY A 25 7.45 25.40 -30.66
CA GLY A 25 7.28 23.99 -31.05
C GLY A 25 6.05 23.24 -30.50
N ARG A 26 5.12 23.89 -29.80
CA ARG A 26 3.89 23.23 -29.27
C ARG A 26 2.61 23.86 -29.83
N ASN A 27 1.90 23.10 -30.66
CA ASN A 27 0.50 23.36 -30.96
C ASN A 27 -0.36 23.09 -29.70
N GLY A 28 -0.82 24.15 -29.03
CA GLY A 28 -2.13 24.15 -28.37
C GLY A 28 -2.24 23.83 -26.87
N SER A 29 -1.17 23.54 -26.12
CA SER A 29 -1.25 23.42 -24.65
C SER A 29 -0.13 24.21 -23.97
N VAL A 30 -0.48 25.33 -23.32
CA VAL A 30 0.43 26.10 -22.47
C VAL A 30 0.59 25.35 -21.15
N ASN A 31 1.57 24.44 -21.09
CA ASN A 31 1.93 23.80 -19.83
C ASN A 31 2.43 24.87 -18.86
N LYS A 32 1.78 24.96 -17.70
CA LYS A 32 2.16 25.85 -16.60
C LYS A 32 2.53 24.99 -15.40
N ILE A 33 3.76 25.13 -14.92
CA ILE A 33 4.29 24.41 -13.78
C ILE A 33 4.58 25.40 -12.66
N ASN A 34 4.18 25.05 -11.44
CA ASN A 34 4.51 25.82 -10.25
C ASN A 34 5.73 25.17 -9.58
N ILE A 35 6.73 25.99 -9.26
CA ILE A 35 7.98 25.60 -8.59
C ILE A 35 8.09 26.46 -7.34
N ILE A 36 8.37 25.85 -6.19
CA ILE A 36 8.63 26.56 -4.94
C ILE A 36 10.15 26.53 -4.73
N VAL A 37 10.76 27.69 -4.58
CA VAL A 37 12.21 27.82 -4.42
C VAL A 37 12.55 28.73 -3.22
N PRO A 38 13.56 28.38 -2.42
CA PRO A 38 14.03 29.23 -1.33
C PRO A 38 14.80 30.46 -1.86
N ALA A 39 14.84 31.55 -1.08
CA ALA A 39 15.52 32.79 -1.44
C ALA A 39 17.02 32.62 -1.77
N SER A 40 17.66 31.61 -1.20
CA SER A 40 19.08 31.29 -1.44
C SER A 40 19.36 30.64 -2.80
N THR A 41 18.34 30.28 -3.58
CA THR A 41 18.51 29.61 -4.88
C THR A 41 19.19 30.56 -5.89
N THR A 42 20.16 30.06 -6.63
CA THR A 42 20.80 30.80 -7.73
C THR A 42 19.96 30.69 -9.01
N VAL A 43 20.16 31.63 -9.94
CA VAL A 43 19.50 31.52 -11.26
C VAL A 43 19.90 30.25 -12.00
N HIS A 44 21.15 29.82 -11.86
CA HIS A 44 21.62 28.60 -12.49
C HIS A 44 20.84 27.37 -12.02
N GLU A 45 20.61 27.24 -10.71
CA GLU A 45 19.80 26.16 -10.12
C GLU A 45 18.34 26.25 -10.58
N LEU A 46 17.78 27.46 -10.68
CA LEU A 46 16.43 27.65 -11.20
C LEU A 46 16.30 27.22 -12.68
N LEU A 47 17.29 27.55 -13.53
CA LEU A 47 17.33 27.12 -14.92
C LEU A 47 17.41 25.60 -15.05
N GLN A 48 18.23 24.94 -14.21
CA GLN A 48 18.32 23.48 -14.18
C GLN A 48 17.00 22.83 -13.75
N GLU A 49 16.36 23.35 -12.70
CA GLU A 49 15.10 22.79 -12.20
C GLU A 49 13.94 23.00 -13.20
N VAL A 50 13.90 24.15 -13.87
CA VAL A 50 12.96 24.41 -14.97
C VAL A 50 13.23 23.48 -16.16
N GLY A 51 14.50 23.33 -16.56
CA GLY A 51 14.90 22.42 -17.63
C GLY A 51 14.50 20.98 -17.34
N ARG A 52 14.75 20.50 -16.11
CA ARG A 52 14.35 19.16 -15.67
C ARG A 52 12.84 18.95 -15.71
N LYS A 53 12.05 19.93 -15.27
CA LYS A 53 10.58 19.84 -15.24
C LYS A 53 9.94 19.88 -16.63
N TYR A 54 10.54 20.64 -17.56
CA TYR A 54 10.05 20.77 -18.94
C TYR A 54 10.77 19.86 -19.94
N GLN A 55 11.75 19.07 -19.51
CA GLN A 55 12.64 18.24 -20.34
C GLN A 55 13.38 19.05 -21.41
N TYR A 56 13.85 20.25 -21.06
CA TYR A 56 14.69 21.08 -21.89
C TYR A 56 16.11 21.11 -21.33
N ASP A 57 17.11 21.14 -22.23
CA ASP A 57 18.48 21.40 -21.83
C ASP A 57 18.55 22.83 -21.28
N SER A 58 19.14 23.02 -20.10
CA SER A 58 19.23 24.31 -19.40
C SER A 58 19.94 25.41 -20.20
N ASP A 59 20.68 25.04 -21.25
CA ASP A 59 21.35 25.98 -22.15
C ASP A 59 20.61 26.20 -23.47
N SER A 60 19.49 25.50 -23.70
CA SER A 60 18.73 25.54 -24.95
C SER A 60 17.53 26.49 -24.95
N PHE A 61 17.21 27.09 -23.80
CA PHE A 61 16.09 28.03 -23.66
C PHE A 61 16.50 29.26 -22.87
N GLU A 62 15.74 30.34 -23.06
CA GLU A 62 15.84 31.57 -22.29
C GLU A 62 14.70 31.65 -21.27
N LEU A 63 15.03 31.98 -20.02
CA LEU A 63 14.04 32.18 -18.97
C LEU A 63 13.88 33.68 -18.69
N LEU A 64 12.66 34.18 -18.84
CA LEU A 64 12.31 35.58 -18.63
C LEU A 64 11.51 35.73 -17.34
N LEU A 65 11.94 36.61 -16.43
CA LEU A 65 11.12 37.03 -15.29
C LEU A 65 10.19 38.17 -15.71
N GLN A 66 8.89 37.99 -15.56
CA GLN A 66 7.88 39.02 -15.75
C GLN A 66 7.53 39.68 -14.41
N ARG A 67 7.91 40.95 -14.24
CA ARG A 67 7.54 41.73 -13.04
C ARG A 67 6.09 42.20 -13.13
N SER A 68 5.42 42.22 -11.98
CA SER A 68 4.00 42.58 -11.88
C SER A 68 3.73 44.08 -12.06
N SER A 69 4.74 44.95 -12.00
CA SER A 69 4.59 46.41 -11.95
C SER A 69 5.06 47.16 -13.19
N ASP A 70 5.91 46.58 -14.05
CA ASP A 70 6.39 47.19 -15.30
C ASP A 70 6.53 46.12 -16.38
N SER A 71 6.20 46.43 -17.63
CA SER A 71 6.29 45.50 -18.79
C SER A 71 7.72 45.11 -19.18
N ASN A 72 8.71 45.38 -18.33
CA ASN A 72 10.11 45.01 -18.54
C ASN A 72 10.33 43.53 -18.16
N MET A 73 10.79 42.74 -19.13
CA MET A 73 11.20 41.36 -18.93
C MET A 73 12.71 41.32 -18.62
N ILE A 74 13.10 40.56 -17.60
CA ILE A 74 14.51 40.35 -17.28
C ILE A 74 14.95 38.98 -17.80
N VAL A 75 15.97 38.97 -18.66
CA VAL A 75 16.61 37.76 -19.15
C VAL A 75 17.47 37.17 -18.03
N LEU A 76 17.05 36.04 -17.46
CA LEU A 76 17.76 35.40 -16.35
C LEU A 76 19.07 34.74 -16.81
N ASN A 77 19.14 34.32 -18.08
CA ASN A 77 20.30 33.65 -18.65
C ASN A 77 21.61 34.47 -18.56
N GLU A 78 21.53 35.81 -18.46
CA GLU A 78 22.68 36.72 -18.32
C GLU A 78 23.16 36.89 -16.87
N HIS A 79 22.46 36.31 -15.88
CA HIS A 79 22.70 36.51 -14.45
C HIS A 79 22.79 35.19 -13.66
N ARG A 80 23.38 34.15 -14.27
CA ARG A 80 23.44 32.78 -13.72
C ARG A 80 24.01 32.66 -12.30
N GLU A 81 24.98 33.50 -11.95
CA GLU A 81 25.69 33.46 -10.65
C GLU A 81 25.00 34.30 -9.54
N LYS A 82 23.95 35.06 -9.86
CA LYS A 82 23.22 35.87 -8.87
C LYS A 82 22.12 35.04 -8.20
N SER A 83 21.80 35.36 -6.95
CA SER A 83 20.61 34.81 -6.28
C SER A 83 19.34 35.34 -6.94
N ILE A 84 18.27 34.54 -6.90
CA ILE A 84 16.96 34.95 -7.45
C ILE A 84 16.38 36.17 -6.71
N GLU A 85 16.72 36.37 -5.44
CA GLU A 85 16.40 37.57 -4.67
C GLU A 85 17.07 38.83 -5.25
N ALA A 86 18.35 38.75 -5.62
CA ALA A 86 19.09 39.88 -6.19
C ALA A 86 18.58 40.32 -7.57
N ILE A 87 17.74 39.51 -8.22
CA ILE A 87 17.14 39.79 -9.54
C ILE A 87 15.70 40.29 -9.40
N GLY A 88 15.18 40.34 -8.17
CA GLY A 88 13.88 40.91 -7.82
C GLY A 88 12.71 39.95 -7.95
N VAL A 89 12.93 38.66 -7.65
CA VAL A 89 11.86 37.72 -7.32
C VAL A 89 11.29 38.09 -5.94
N ASN A 90 9.96 38.20 -5.82
CA ASN A 90 9.31 38.60 -4.57
C ASN A 90 9.02 37.37 -3.70
N PHE A 91 9.38 37.46 -2.41
CA PHE A 91 9.22 36.40 -1.40
C PHE A 91 8.08 36.69 -0.41
N GLU A 92 7.32 37.77 -0.61
CA GLU A 92 6.15 38.09 0.21
C GLU A 92 5.05 37.05 0.04
N SER A 93 4.48 36.61 1.17
CA SER A 93 3.43 35.59 1.20
C SER A 93 2.22 35.97 0.34
N GLY A 94 1.91 35.12 -0.64
CA GLY A 94 0.80 35.33 -1.59
C GLY A 94 1.19 35.97 -2.93
N THR A 95 2.43 36.42 -3.10
CA THR A 95 2.93 36.93 -4.39
C THR A 95 3.25 35.79 -5.36
N ARG A 96 2.98 36.02 -6.66
CA ARG A 96 3.19 35.04 -7.73
C ARG A 96 4.24 35.58 -8.69
N ASN A 97 5.39 34.93 -8.73
CA ASN A 97 6.45 35.30 -9.65
C ASN A 97 6.23 34.56 -10.97
N MET A 98 6.07 35.29 -12.07
CA MET A 98 5.78 34.72 -13.38
C MET A 98 7.06 34.61 -14.21
N PHE A 99 7.38 33.41 -14.67
CA PHE A 99 8.51 33.13 -15.55
C PHE A 99 8.02 32.60 -16.89
N ILE A 100 8.69 32.98 -17.97
CA ILE A 100 8.36 32.59 -19.33
C ILE A 100 9.59 31.95 -19.98
N ILE A 101 9.43 30.75 -20.53
CA ILE A 101 10.45 30.07 -21.33
C ILE A 101 10.27 30.52 -22.79
N THR A 102 11.31 31.07 -23.38
CA THR A 102 11.38 31.48 -24.79
C THR A 102 12.53 30.77 -25.52
N ASP A 103 12.43 30.67 -26.84
CA ASP A 103 13.49 30.11 -27.68
C ASP A 103 14.71 31.05 -27.68
N LEU A 104 15.91 30.48 -27.51
CA LEU A 104 17.15 31.26 -27.55
C LEU A 104 17.44 31.72 -29.00
N PRO A 105 17.71 33.02 -29.26
CA PRO A 105 17.96 33.51 -30.62
C PRO A 105 19.14 32.78 -31.29
N GLY A 106 18.88 32.11 -32.42
CA GLY A 106 19.90 31.40 -33.20
C GLY A 106 20.21 29.96 -32.77
N THR A 107 19.49 29.41 -31.79
CA THR A 107 19.67 28.01 -31.35
C THR A 107 18.34 27.26 -31.40
N THR A 108 18.35 26.02 -31.89
CA THR A 108 17.14 25.16 -31.90
C THR A 108 16.93 24.58 -30.50
N LEU A 109 15.71 24.69 -29.96
CA LEU A 109 15.34 24.14 -28.65
C LEU A 109 15.71 22.65 -28.57
N ARG A 110 16.59 22.29 -27.63
CA ARG A 110 17.04 20.90 -27.42
C ARG A 110 16.19 20.28 -26.33
N LYS A 111 15.22 19.46 -26.73
CA LYS A 111 14.53 18.58 -25.79
C LYS A 111 15.52 17.53 -25.31
N VAL A 112 15.63 17.39 -24.00
CA VAL A 112 16.28 16.23 -23.39
C VAL A 112 15.33 15.07 -23.61
N THR A 113 15.51 14.34 -24.71
CA THR A 113 14.89 13.01 -24.86
C THR A 113 15.49 12.12 -23.78
N THR A 114 14.75 11.89 -22.70
CA THR A 114 14.97 10.71 -21.88
C THR A 114 14.63 9.51 -22.77
N THR A 115 15.66 8.93 -23.38
CA THR A 115 15.60 7.54 -23.82
C THR A 115 15.40 6.71 -22.57
N ASP A 116 14.15 6.34 -22.29
CA ASP A 116 13.91 5.01 -21.74
C ASP A 116 14.61 4.04 -22.70
N ALA A 117 15.68 3.41 -22.25
CA ALA A 117 16.24 2.29 -22.98
C ALA A 117 15.27 1.11 -22.85
N GLY A 118 14.28 1.06 -23.74
CA GLY A 118 14.15 -0.12 -24.59
C GLY A 118 15.10 0.05 -25.77
N GLU A 119 16.00 -0.92 -25.94
CA GLU A 119 16.82 -1.30 -27.11
C GLU A 119 17.29 -0.15 -28.04
N ASP A 120 18.54 0.05 -28.41
CA ASP A 120 19.81 -0.65 -28.23
C ASP A 120 20.89 0.32 -28.75
N ASP A 121 22.12 0.12 -28.28
CA ASP A 121 23.43 0.41 -28.89
C ASP A 121 23.53 1.44 -30.07
N MET A 122 24.44 2.42 -29.96
CA MET A 122 25.68 2.40 -30.77
C MET A 122 26.57 3.67 -30.70
N LEU A 123 27.84 3.40 -30.41
CA LEU A 123 29.09 3.99 -30.92
C LEU A 123 29.34 5.52 -30.89
N LEU A 124 30.35 5.87 -30.08
CA LEU A 124 31.37 6.85 -30.48
C LEU A 124 32.62 6.11 -30.99
N GLY A 125 33.09 6.53 -32.15
CA GLY A 125 34.17 5.87 -32.89
C GLY A 125 35.57 6.16 -32.37
N ALA A 126 36.49 5.26 -32.77
CA ALA A 126 37.91 5.50 -32.87
C ALA A 126 38.46 4.89 -34.17
N SER A 127 38.99 5.77 -35.03
CA SER A 127 40.15 5.61 -35.92
C SER A 127 40.31 4.39 -36.87
N ALA A 128 40.38 4.74 -38.15
CA ALA A 128 41.41 4.39 -39.16
C ALA A 128 41.36 3.07 -39.99
N SER A 129 41.35 3.31 -41.32
CA SER A 129 41.96 2.57 -42.44
C SER A 129 41.16 1.50 -43.21
N PRO A 130 41.42 1.34 -44.54
CA PRO A 130 40.46 0.81 -45.53
C PRO A 130 40.81 -0.61 -46.03
N THR A 131 39.84 -1.37 -46.55
CA THR A 131 39.99 -2.25 -47.74
C THR A 131 38.69 -2.99 -48.16
N ALA A 132 38.35 -2.86 -49.45
CA ALA A 132 37.81 -3.84 -50.42
C ALA A 132 36.56 -4.73 -50.13
N GLY A 133 35.47 -4.45 -50.87
CA GLY A 133 34.95 -5.30 -51.96
C GLY A 133 33.95 -6.44 -51.63
N GLY A 134 32.76 -6.40 -52.25
CA GLY A 134 31.93 -7.58 -52.51
C GLY A 134 30.41 -7.33 -52.58
N ASP A 135 29.85 -7.38 -53.78
CA ASP A 135 28.41 -7.43 -54.11
C ASP A 135 27.67 -8.58 -53.40
N TYR A 136 26.35 -8.47 -53.21
CA TYR A 136 25.31 -9.36 -53.77
C TYR A 136 23.90 -9.01 -53.23
N THR A 137 22.96 -8.97 -54.16
CA THR A 137 21.52 -8.69 -54.05
C THR A 137 20.72 -9.87 -53.46
N HIS A 138 19.67 -9.62 -52.68
CA HIS A 138 18.32 -10.22 -52.85
C HIS A 138 17.28 -9.70 -51.83
N SER A 139 16.02 -9.75 -52.27
CA SER A 139 14.81 -9.07 -51.80
C SER A 139 13.95 -9.89 -50.81
N SER A 140 13.35 -9.23 -49.82
CA SER A 140 12.34 -9.81 -48.89
C SER A 140 10.89 -9.60 -49.37
N PRO A 141 9.96 -10.53 -49.11
CA PRO A 141 8.56 -10.42 -49.51
C PRO A 141 7.70 -9.58 -48.53
N ALA A 142 6.63 -8.97 -49.03
CA ALA A 142 5.72 -8.09 -48.29
C ALA A 142 4.72 -8.85 -47.38
N PRO A 143 4.29 -8.26 -46.25
CA PRO A 143 3.25 -8.83 -45.38
C PRO A 143 1.82 -8.52 -45.89
N PRO A 144 0.81 -9.33 -45.52
CA PRO A 144 -0.58 -9.19 -45.97
C PRO A 144 -1.33 -8.07 -45.23
N PRO A 145 -2.45 -7.55 -45.79
CA PRO A 145 -3.16 -6.40 -45.23
C PRO A 145 -4.07 -6.77 -44.03
N PRO A 146 -4.34 -5.83 -43.11
CA PRO A 146 -5.19 -6.07 -41.95
C PRO A 146 -6.69 -6.07 -42.30
N PRO A 147 -7.54 -6.74 -41.50
CA PRO A 147 -8.97 -6.82 -41.76
C PRO A 147 -9.72 -5.53 -41.35
N ILE A 148 -10.81 -5.28 -42.07
CA ILE A 148 -11.69 -4.12 -41.95
C ILE A 148 -12.53 -4.26 -40.67
N VAL A 149 -12.43 -3.29 -39.76
CA VAL A 149 -13.32 -3.18 -38.59
C VAL A 149 -14.39 -2.14 -38.89
N SER A 150 -15.64 -2.61 -38.96
CA SER A 150 -16.83 -1.78 -39.07
C SER A 150 -17.08 -1.03 -37.75
N SER A 151 -17.25 0.28 -37.87
CA SER A 151 -17.64 1.21 -36.81
C SER A 151 -19.09 0.99 -36.38
N SER A 152 -19.32 0.76 -35.07
CA SER A 152 -20.37 1.37 -34.24
C SER A 152 -20.72 0.49 -33.04
N THR A 153 -20.15 0.77 -31.87
CA THR A 153 -20.83 0.48 -30.60
C THR A 153 -20.31 1.40 -29.49
N GLU A 154 -21.28 1.96 -28.78
CA GLU A 154 -21.17 3.01 -27.77
C GLU A 154 -20.28 2.60 -26.58
N TYR A 155 -19.36 3.48 -26.19
CA TYR A 155 -18.58 3.31 -24.96
C TYR A 155 -19.48 3.50 -23.74
N THR A 156 -20.03 2.40 -23.22
CA THR A 156 -20.66 2.39 -21.90
C THR A 156 -19.56 2.36 -20.82
N TYR A 157 -19.61 3.28 -19.86
CA TYR A 157 -18.68 3.44 -18.72
C TYR A 157 -18.83 2.33 -17.66
N THR A 158 -19.00 1.07 -18.07
CA THR A 158 -19.30 -0.06 -17.17
C THR A 158 -18.13 -1.00 -16.89
N SER A 159 -16.91 -0.65 -17.33
CA SER A 159 -15.72 -1.49 -17.14
C SER A 159 -15.09 -1.44 -15.74
N ALA A 160 -15.63 -0.68 -14.78
CA ALA A 160 -15.07 -0.53 -13.43
C ALA A 160 -15.75 -1.41 -12.34
N ILE A 161 -16.66 -2.32 -12.72
CA ILE A 161 -17.42 -3.15 -11.77
C ILE A 161 -17.39 -4.62 -12.21
N ILE A 162 -16.21 -5.19 -12.42
CA ILE A 162 -16.08 -6.64 -12.55
C ILE A 162 -15.41 -7.14 -11.28
N LYS A 163 -16.20 -7.78 -10.41
CA LYS A 163 -15.68 -8.55 -9.27
C LYS A 163 -14.60 -9.50 -9.83
N PRO A 164 -13.38 -9.52 -9.28
CA PRO A 164 -12.36 -10.44 -9.77
C PRO A 164 -12.90 -11.87 -9.72
N ASP A 165 -12.51 -12.69 -10.70
CA ASP A 165 -12.91 -14.10 -10.88
C ASP A 165 -12.44 -15.04 -9.72
N THR A 166 -11.93 -14.43 -8.65
CA THR A 166 -11.52 -15.05 -7.39
C THR A 166 -12.67 -15.12 -6.37
N GLY A 167 -13.72 -14.31 -6.52
CA GLY A 167 -14.86 -14.29 -5.60
C GLY A 167 -14.62 -13.50 -4.30
N TYR A 168 -13.39 -13.03 -4.04
CA TYR A 168 -13.00 -12.25 -2.87
C TYR A 168 -12.89 -10.75 -3.17
N VAL A 169 -12.97 -9.93 -2.12
CA VAL A 169 -12.94 -8.47 -2.18
C VAL A 169 -11.66 -7.96 -1.51
N GLY A 170 -10.97 -7.01 -2.16
CA GLY A 170 -9.78 -6.36 -1.63
C GLY A 170 -10.10 -5.26 -0.60
N LEU A 171 -9.05 -4.64 -0.07
CA LEU A 171 -9.14 -3.47 0.81
C LEU A 171 -8.42 -2.27 0.18
N VAL A 172 -9.07 -1.11 0.19
CA VAL A 172 -8.47 0.12 -0.33
C VAL A 172 -7.34 0.57 0.59
N ASN A 173 -6.14 0.73 0.02
CA ASN A 173 -5.00 1.27 0.74
C ASN A 173 -5.15 2.78 0.95
N GLN A 174 -5.14 3.22 2.20
CA GLN A 174 -5.28 4.62 2.61
C GLN A 174 -3.90 5.25 2.83
N ALA A 175 -3.04 5.11 1.82
CA ALA A 175 -1.59 5.40 1.84
C ALA A 175 -0.73 4.29 2.46
N MET A 176 -0.51 4.28 3.78
CA MET A 176 0.45 3.38 4.44
C MET A 176 -0.23 2.25 5.23
N THR A 177 -1.50 1.95 4.95
CA THR A 177 -2.30 0.98 5.74
C THR A 177 -2.21 -0.46 5.26
N CYS A 178 -1.26 -0.79 4.38
CA CYS A 178 -1.13 -2.12 3.78
C CYS A 178 -0.88 -3.24 4.82
N TYR A 179 -0.20 -2.92 5.92
CA TYR A 179 0.02 -3.85 7.04
C TYR A 179 -1.30 -4.21 7.73
N LEU A 180 -2.19 -3.23 7.93
CA LEU A 180 -3.51 -3.41 8.51
C LEU A 180 -4.39 -4.21 7.55
N ASN A 181 -4.39 -3.89 6.26
CA ASN A 181 -5.16 -4.62 5.24
C ASN A 181 -4.80 -6.11 5.22
N SER A 182 -3.51 -6.41 5.25
CA SER A 182 -2.99 -7.78 5.28
C SER A 182 -3.48 -8.55 6.52
N LEU A 183 -3.43 -7.91 7.69
CA LEU A 183 -3.89 -8.50 8.94
C LEU A 183 -5.41 -8.74 8.94
N LEU A 184 -6.19 -7.75 8.48
CA LEU A 184 -7.65 -7.83 8.43
C LEU A 184 -8.12 -8.96 7.50
N GLN A 185 -7.46 -9.14 6.35
CA GLN A 185 -7.77 -10.25 5.45
C GLN A 185 -7.43 -11.60 6.08
N ALA A 186 -6.30 -11.72 6.79
CA ALA A 186 -5.93 -12.94 7.50
C ALA A 186 -6.96 -13.30 8.61
N LEU A 187 -7.41 -12.30 9.38
CA LEU A 187 -8.45 -12.47 10.39
C LEU A 187 -9.83 -12.79 9.77
N TYR A 188 -10.18 -12.14 8.66
CA TYR A 188 -11.44 -12.39 7.94
C TYR A 188 -11.50 -13.82 7.35
N MET A 189 -10.38 -14.32 6.86
CA MET A 189 -10.24 -15.67 6.32
C MET A 189 -10.12 -16.75 7.40
N THR A 190 -10.15 -16.37 8.68
CA THR A 190 -10.21 -17.29 9.83
C THR A 190 -11.68 -17.51 10.22
N PRO A 191 -12.29 -18.67 9.88
CA PRO A 191 -13.73 -18.89 10.10
C PRO A 191 -14.16 -18.78 11.56
N GLU A 192 -13.37 -19.31 12.48
CA GLU A 192 -13.68 -19.31 13.92
C GLU A 192 -13.81 -17.89 14.47
N PHE A 193 -12.87 -17.03 14.06
CA PHE A 193 -12.84 -15.64 14.48
C PHE A 193 -14.00 -14.86 13.84
N ARG A 194 -14.18 -14.99 12.53
CA ARG A 194 -15.25 -14.31 11.79
C ARG A 194 -16.65 -14.72 12.28
N ASN A 195 -16.89 -16.02 12.47
CA ASN A 195 -18.18 -16.53 12.91
C ASN A 195 -18.50 -16.09 14.34
N ALA A 196 -17.50 -16.01 15.22
CA ALA A 196 -17.69 -15.47 16.57
C ALA A 196 -18.02 -13.97 16.52
N LEU A 197 -17.36 -13.22 15.64
CA LEU A 197 -17.65 -11.79 15.46
C LEU A 197 -19.07 -11.55 14.93
N TYR A 198 -19.58 -12.39 14.03
CA TYR A 198 -20.98 -12.28 13.56
C TYR A 198 -22.03 -12.72 14.59
N LYS A 199 -21.66 -13.56 15.57
CA LYS A 199 -22.58 -13.96 16.65
C LYS A 199 -22.69 -12.90 17.74
N TRP A 200 -21.68 -12.05 17.88
CA TRP A 200 -21.68 -10.96 18.84
C TRP A 200 -22.64 -9.84 18.40
N GLU A 201 -23.54 -9.45 19.30
CA GLU A 201 -24.49 -8.36 19.08
C GLU A 201 -24.02 -7.10 19.80
N PHE A 202 -24.08 -5.96 19.10
CA PHE A 202 -23.72 -4.67 19.66
C PHE A 202 -24.88 -4.07 20.45
N ASP A 203 -24.62 -3.67 21.70
CA ASP A 203 -25.61 -3.16 22.66
C ASP A 203 -25.48 -1.65 22.95
N GLY A 204 -24.62 -0.94 22.21
CA GLY A 204 -24.33 0.49 22.41
C GLY A 204 -25.19 1.45 21.57
N THR A 205 -24.96 2.74 21.77
CA THR A 205 -25.62 3.83 21.02
C THR A 205 -24.95 4.12 19.66
N GLU A 206 -25.64 4.84 18.76
CA GLU A 206 -25.09 5.20 17.44
C GLU A 206 -23.77 6.01 17.50
N GLN A 207 -23.54 6.77 18.57
CA GLN A 207 -22.28 7.52 18.75
C GLN A 207 -21.13 6.60 19.17
N GLU A 208 -21.44 5.52 19.87
CA GLU A 208 -20.49 4.49 20.28
C GLU A 208 -20.18 3.53 19.13
N GLU A 209 -21.11 3.32 18.20
CA GLU A 209 -20.86 2.56 16.96
C GLU A 209 -19.58 3.05 16.26
N ALA A 210 -19.46 4.36 16.05
CA ALA A 210 -18.33 4.97 15.34
C ALA A 210 -16.97 4.84 16.07
N LYS A 211 -17.00 4.62 17.39
CA LYS A 211 -15.79 4.47 18.24
C LYS A 211 -15.50 3.02 18.60
N SER A 212 -16.44 2.11 18.31
CA SER A 212 -16.35 0.70 18.69
C SER A 212 -15.58 -0.08 17.63
N ILE A 213 -14.31 -0.40 17.92
CA ILE A 213 -13.46 -1.23 17.05
C ILE A 213 -14.15 -2.56 16.69
N PRO A 214 -14.74 -3.34 17.62
CA PRO A 214 -15.40 -4.61 17.27
C PRO A 214 -16.57 -4.43 16.30
N TYR A 215 -17.37 -3.38 16.47
CA TYR A 215 -18.51 -3.09 15.59
C TYR A 215 -18.04 -2.67 14.19
N GLN A 216 -17.03 -1.79 14.10
CA GLN A 216 -16.47 -1.41 12.79
C GLN A 216 -15.80 -2.59 12.10
N LEU A 217 -15.16 -3.49 12.85
CA LEU A 217 -14.60 -4.73 12.31
C LEU A 217 -15.70 -5.67 11.80
N GLN A 218 -16.80 -5.82 12.54
CA GLN A 218 -17.96 -6.62 12.14
C GLN A 218 -18.58 -6.08 10.84
N LYS A 219 -18.77 -4.75 10.77
CA LYS A 219 -19.25 -4.07 9.56
C LYS A 219 -18.31 -4.29 8.37
N LEU A 220 -17.00 -4.17 8.57
CA LEU A 220 -16.01 -4.40 7.51
C LEU A 220 -16.05 -5.84 7.00
N PHE A 221 -16.12 -6.83 7.90
CA PHE A 221 -16.21 -8.24 7.51
C PHE A 221 -17.49 -8.55 6.74
N LEU A 222 -18.60 -7.96 7.15
CA LEU A 222 -19.87 -8.06 6.41
C LEU A 222 -19.70 -7.51 4.99
N LEU A 223 -19.12 -6.32 4.83
CA LEU A 223 -18.83 -5.72 3.53
C LEU A 223 -17.89 -6.58 2.67
N LEU A 224 -16.82 -7.16 3.24
CA LEU A 224 -15.93 -8.07 2.53
C LEU A 224 -16.65 -9.31 1.98
N GLN A 225 -17.70 -9.78 2.66
CA GLN A 225 -18.49 -10.93 2.24
C GLN A 225 -19.59 -10.58 1.23
N THR A 226 -20.22 -9.41 1.34
CA THR A 226 -21.45 -9.09 0.59
C THR A 226 -21.29 -7.99 -0.46
N SER A 227 -20.19 -7.22 -0.45
CA SER A 227 -20.03 -6.12 -1.39
C SER A 227 -19.87 -6.62 -2.83
N ALA A 228 -20.47 -5.88 -3.76
CA ALA A 228 -20.26 -6.06 -5.19
C ALA A 228 -19.01 -5.32 -5.71
N LYS A 229 -18.41 -4.45 -4.88
CA LYS A 229 -17.19 -3.71 -5.21
C LYS A 229 -15.99 -4.66 -5.25
N SER A 230 -14.98 -4.31 -6.05
CA SER A 230 -13.69 -5.02 -6.08
C SER A 230 -12.88 -4.80 -4.80
N ALA A 231 -13.06 -3.65 -4.13
CA ALA A 231 -12.41 -3.33 -2.87
C ALA A 231 -13.31 -2.50 -1.93
N VAL A 232 -13.07 -2.63 -0.62
CA VAL A 232 -13.77 -1.91 0.45
C VAL A 232 -12.78 -1.00 1.20
N GLU A 233 -13.22 0.18 1.61
CA GLU A 233 -12.42 1.12 2.39
C GLU A 233 -12.43 0.79 3.89
N THR A 234 -11.31 1.01 4.57
CA THR A 234 -11.15 0.79 6.01
C THR A 234 -11.29 2.08 6.84
N THR A 235 -11.87 3.15 6.28
CA THR A 235 -11.87 4.52 6.86
C THR A 235 -12.56 4.57 8.22
N GLU A 236 -13.70 3.89 8.35
CA GLU A 236 -14.46 3.87 9.60
C GLU A 236 -13.73 3.08 10.69
N LEU A 237 -12.99 2.02 10.31
CA LEU A 237 -12.19 1.23 11.23
C LEU A 237 -10.96 2.01 11.73
N THR A 238 -10.21 2.65 10.83
CA THR A 238 -9.05 3.47 11.21
C THR A 238 -9.46 4.63 12.12
N ARG A 239 -10.59 5.26 11.85
CA ARG A 239 -11.18 6.28 12.72
C ARG A 239 -11.53 5.74 14.11
N SER A 240 -11.98 4.48 14.23
CA SER A 240 -12.32 3.87 15.53
C SER A 240 -11.10 3.60 16.41
N PHE A 241 -9.91 3.41 15.82
CA PHE A 241 -8.64 3.36 16.57
C PHE A 241 -8.21 4.73 17.13
N GLY A 242 -8.93 5.79 16.80
CA GLY A 242 -8.54 7.16 17.13
C GLY A 242 -7.42 7.70 16.24
N TRP A 243 -7.12 7.02 15.12
CA TRP A 243 -6.13 7.50 14.16
C TRP A 243 -6.70 8.68 13.36
N HIS A 244 -6.08 9.84 13.52
CA HIS A 244 -6.41 11.02 12.72
C HIS A 244 -5.60 11.00 11.42
N SER A 245 -5.98 11.82 10.42
CA SER A 245 -5.37 11.81 9.07
C SER A 245 -3.84 11.97 9.02
N ASN A 246 -3.20 12.37 10.11
CA ASN A 246 -1.75 12.52 10.23
C ASN A 246 -1.04 11.26 10.77
N GLU A 247 -1.74 10.39 11.51
CA GLU A 247 -1.21 9.13 12.06
C GLU A 247 -1.32 7.97 11.05
N ALA A 248 -2.21 8.09 10.06
CA ALA A 248 -2.32 7.16 8.94
C ALA A 248 -1.03 7.05 8.08
N TRP A 249 -0.06 7.94 8.29
CA TRP A 249 1.24 7.96 7.61
C TRP A 249 2.35 7.20 8.37
N GLN A 250 2.09 6.76 9.60
CA GLN A 250 3.07 6.01 10.38
C GLN A 250 2.94 4.50 10.10
N GLN A 251 4.06 3.86 9.75
CA GLN A 251 4.12 2.39 9.66
C GLN A 251 4.17 1.83 11.09
N HIS A 252 3.15 1.08 11.47
CA HIS A 252 3.10 0.36 12.73
C HIS A 252 3.64 -1.06 12.55
N ASP A 253 4.22 -1.63 13.62
CA ASP A 253 4.50 -3.07 13.64
C ASP A 253 3.15 -3.83 13.66
N ILE A 254 3.00 -4.80 12.76
CA ILE A 254 1.79 -5.64 12.68
C ILE A 254 1.52 -6.32 14.02
N GLN A 255 2.57 -6.72 14.75
CA GLN A 255 2.42 -7.40 16.04
C GLN A 255 1.76 -6.48 17.08
N GLU A 256 2.17 -5.22 17.14
CA GLU A 256 1.59 -4.22 18.04
C GLU A 256 0.13 -3.95 17.68
N LEU A 257 -0.16 -3.77 16.40
CA LEU A 257 -1.54 -3.53 15.93
C LEU A 257 -2.46 -4.71 16.22
N CYS A 258 -2.00 -5.95 15.97
CA CYS A 258 -2.77 -7.15 16.26
C CYS A 258 -3.13 -7.23 17.74
N ARG A 259 -2.17 -6.88 18.62
CA ARG A 259 -2.39 -6.86 20.08
C ARG A 259 -3.37 -5.79 20.51
N VAL A 260 -3.24 -4.56 20.00
CA VAL A 260 -4.21 -3.47 20.28
C VAL A 260 -5.62 -3.86 19.86
N MET A 261 -5.76 -4.51 18.71
CA MET A 261 -7.07 -4.99 18.23
C MET A 261 -7.64 -6.08 19.14
N PHE A 262 -6.82 -7.04 19.56
CA PHE A 262 -7.24 -8.12 20.46
C PHE A 262 -7.59 -7.60 21.85
N ASP A 263 -6.82 -6.68 22.41
CA ASP A 263 -7.12 -6.05 23.70
C ASP A 263 -8.46 -5.29 23.66
N ALA A 264 -8.73 -4.57 22.56
CA ALA A 264 -10.00 -3.87 22.36
C ALA A 264 -11.20 -4.83 22.26
N LEU A 265 -11.02 -5.97 21.56
CA LEU A 265 -12.02 -7.03 21.45
C LEU A 265 -12.28 -7.67 22.82
N GLU A 266 -11.23 -8.05 23.55
CA GLU A 266 -11.36 -8.66 24.87
C GLU A 266 -12.10 -7.74 25.84
N GLN A 267 -11.75 -6.46 25.88
CA GLN A 267 -12.42 -5.47 26.76
C GLN A 267 -13.92 -5.36 26.49
N LYS A 268 -14.34 -5.37 25.22
CA LYS A 268 -15.76 -5.31 24.85
C LYS A 268 -16.47 -6.64 25.04
N PHE A 269 -15.77 -7.77 24.92
CA PHE A 269 -16.36 -9.09 25.07
C PHE A 269 -16.43 -9.59 26.52
N LYS A 270 -15.78 -8.96 27.50
CA LYS A 270 -15.70 -9.43 28.91
C LYS A 270 -17.03 -9.90 29.52
N ASN A 271 -18.15 -9.26 29.18
CA ASN A 271 -19.48 -9.58 29.73
C ASN A 271 -20.37 -10.39 28.76
N THR A 272 -19.81 -10.91 27.68
CA THR A 272 -20.53 -11.65 26.65
C THR A 272 -20.12 -13.12 26.67
N GLN A 273 -20.86 -13.97 25.95
CA GLN A 273 -20.52 -15.40 25.76
C GLN A 273 -19.21 -15.61 24.98
N HIS A 274 -18.59 -14.53 24.48
CA HIS A 274 -17.36 -14.56 23.69
C HIS A 274 -16.18 -13.87 24.42
N SER A 275 -16.29 -13.67 25.73
CA SER A 275 -15.25 -13.06 26.57
C SER A 275 -13.89 -13.76 26.48
N ASP A 276 -13.90 -15.06 26.19
CA ASP A 276 -12.73 -15.91 26.06
C ASP A 276 -12.28 -16.12 24.60
N LEU A 277 -12.84 -15.40 23.62
CA LEU A 277 -12.60 -15.69 22.20
C LEU A 277 -11.12 -15.65 21.83
N ILE A 278 -10.43 -14.56 22.18
CA ILE A 278 -9.01 -14.38 21.88
C ILE A 278 -8.19 -15.42 22.65
N LEU A 279 -8.47 -15.61 23.95
CA LEU A 279 -7.80 -16.61 24.79
C LEU A 279 -7.95 -18.04 24.23
N ARG A 280 -9.15 -18.41 23.79
CA ARG A 280 -9.45 -19.75 23.25
C ARG A 280 -8.82 -20.01 21.88
N LEU A 281 -8.63 -18.97 21.08
CA LEU A 281 -8.08 -19.09 19.73
C LEU A 281 -6.56 -18.89 19.70
N TYR A 282 -6.03 -17.84 20.32
CA TYR A 282 -4.65 -17.38 20.15
C TYR A 282 -3.77 -17.54 21.40
N GLU A 283 -4.31 -17.82 22.60
CA GLU A 283 -3.47 -17.97 23.81
C GLU A 283 -2.76 -19.33 23.89
N GLY A 284 -1.43 -19.26 23.95
CA GLY A 284 -0.55 -20.34 24.39
C GLY A 284 0.03 -20.08 25.79
N LYS A 285 0.63 -21.13 26.36
CA LYS A 285 1.31 -21.09 27.66
C LYS A 285 2.74 -21.58 27.53
N MET A 286 3.67 -20.88 28.16
CA MET A 286 5.07 -21.24 28.26
C MET A 286 5.57 -21.12 29.70
N ILE A 287 6.67 -21.80 30.01
CA ILE A 287 7.30 -21.83 31.31
C ILE A 287 8.71 -21.26 31.17
N ASP A 288 8.98 -20.13 31.82
CA ASP A 288 10.33 -19.59 32.04
C ASP A 288 10.92 -20.29 33.26
N TYR A 289 12.07 -20.94 33.09
CA TYR A 289 12.73 -21.66 34.17
C TYR A 289 14.19 -21.29 34.30
N VAL A 290 14.68 -21.35 35.54
CA VAL A 290 16.10 -21.23 35.90
C VAL A 290 16.46 -22.44 36.76
N LYS A 291 17.36 -23.28 36.26
CA LYS A 291 17.87 -24.47 36.94
C LYS A 291 19.32 -24.27 37.37
N CYS A 292 19.57 -24.24 38.66
CA CYS A 292 20.92 -24.16 39.22
C CYS A 292 21.71 -25.45 38.91
N LEU A 293 22.95 -25.34 38.41
CA LEU A 293 23.78 -26.50 38.08
C LEU A 293 24.40 -27.16 39.33
N ASP A 294 24.64 -26.40 40.39
CA ASP A 294 25.23 -26.91 41.63
C ASP A 294 24.25 -27.79 42.44
N CYS A 295 23.02 -27.32 42.64
CA CYS A 295 22.03 -27.98 43.51
C CYS A 295 20.80 -28.52 42.78
N SER A 296 20.78 -28.44 41.44
CA SER A 296 19.69 -28.90 40.56
C SER A 296 18.30 -28.34 40.90
N THR A 297 18.22 -27.25 41.66
CA THR A 297 16.94 -26.62 42.01
C THR A 297 16.44 -25.80 40.83
N GLU A 298 15.24 -26.11 40.34
CA GLU A 298 14.56 -25.41 39.26
C GLU A 298 13.52 -24.45 39.84
N LYS A 299 13.65 -23.15 39.55
CA LYS A 299 12.58 -22.17 39.72
C LYS A 299 11.91 -21.97 38.38
N SER A 300 10.58 -22.03 38.34
CA SER A 300 9.80 -21.89 37.11
C SER A 300 8.61 -20.96 37.29
N ARG A 301 8.28 -20.20 36.25
CA ARG A 301 7.11 -19.33 36.16
C ARG A 301 6.35 -19.64 34.88
N GLU A 302 5.04 -19.81 34.96
CA GLU A 302 4.18 -19.94 33.77
C GLU A 302 3.74 -18.55 33.30
N ASP A 303 3.95 -18.26 32.02
CA ASP A 303 3.52 -17.04 31.33
C ASP A 303 2.71 -17.41 30.07
N THR A 304 1.86 -16.49 29.62
CA THR A 304 1.02 -16.66 28.41
C THR A 304 1.58 -15.89 27.22
N PHE A 305 1.23 -16.33 26.01
CA PHE A 305 1.61 -15.65 24.78
C PHE A 305 0.52 -15.72 23.72
N LEU A 306 0.49 -14.74 22.81
CA LEU A 306 -0.42 -14.69 21.65
C LEU A 306 0.31 -14.93 20.33
N ASP A 307 1.62 -14.65 20.31
CA ASP A 307 2.51 -14.88 19.18
C ASP A 307 3.88 -15.35 19.68
N ILE A 308 4.59 -16.11 18.85
CA ILE A 308 5.95 -16.58 19.13
C ILE A 308 6.94 -15.78 18.26
N PRO A 309 7.76 -14.92 18.86
CA PRO A 309 8.76 -14.15 18.12
C PRO A 309 10.02 -14.99 17.86
N LEU A 310 10.16 -15.49 16.64
CA LEU A 310 11.26 -16.34 16.22
C LEU A 310 12.44 -15.49 15.70
N PRO A 311 13.62 -15.58 16.33
CA PRO A 311 14.83 -14.98 15.77
C PRO A 311 15.19 -15.66 14.45
N VAL A 312 15.55 -14.88 13.43
CA VAL A 312 16.00 -15.42 12.13
C VAL A 312 17.48 -15.79 12.16
N ARG A 313 18.29 -15.03 12.91
CA ARG A 313 19.71 -15.29 13.15
C ARG A 313 19.95 -15.52 14.64
N PRO A 314 20.86 -16.43 15.02
CA PRO A 314 21.41 -16.47 16.38
C PRO A 314 22.07 -15.12 16.73
N PHE A 315 22.07 -14.77 18.01
CA PHE A 315 22.68 -13.52 18.47
C PHE A 315 24.17 -13.48 18.09
N GLY A 316 24.60 -12.42 17.41
CA GLY A 316 25.98 -12.24 16.96
C GLY A 316 26.42 -13.11 15.76
N SER A 317 25.53 -13.94 15.21
CA SER A 317 25.82 -14.76 14.03
C SER A 317 25.40 -14.04 12.73
N THR A 318 26.17 -14.26 11.68
CA THR A 318 25.83 -13.85 10.30
C THR A 318 25.01 -14.91 9.55
N VAL A 319 24.92 -16.13 10.09
CA VAL A 319 24.22 -17.27 9.49
C VAL A 319 22.82 -17.38 10.10
N ALA A 320 21.80 -17.42 9.25
CA ALA A 320 20.40 -17.59 9.65
C ALA A 320 20.02 -19.06 9.88
N TYR A 321 18.98 -19.29 10.67
CA TYR A 321 18.33 -20.59 10.77
C TYR A 321 17.68 -20.97 9.43
N GLY A 322 17.86 -22.21 9.00
CA GLY A 322 17.37 -22.70 7.70
C GLY A 322 15.86 -22.94 7.68
N SER A 323 15.25 -23.20 8.84
CA SER A 323 13.81 -23.44 8.94
C SER A 323 13.17 -22.91 10.23
N VAL A 324 11.84 -22.78 10.21
CA VAL A 324 11.04 -22.40 11.39
C VAL A 324 11.18 -23.40 12.54
N GLU A 325 11.29 -24.69 12.27
CA GLU A 325 11.52 -25.72 13.28
C GLU A 325 12.88 -25.58 13.95
N GLU A 326 13.90 -25.18 13.18
CA GLU A 326 15.22 -24.88 13.73
C GLU A 326 15.18 -23.64 14.63
N ALA A 327 14.53 -22.57 14.17
CA ALA A 327 14.33 -21.37 14.97
C ALA A 327 13.53 -21.66 16.26
N LEU A 328 12.51 -22.53 16.21
CA LEU A 328 11.74 -22.97 17.38
C LEU A 328 12.59 -23.80 18.35
N ARG A 329 13.48 -24.67 17.86
CA ARG A 329 14.42 -25.43 18.71
C ARG A 329 15.41 -24.51 19.39
N ALA A 330 15.95 -23.53 18.67
CA ALA A 330 16.83 -22.52 19.25
C ALA A 330 16.09 -21.64 20.27
N PHE A 331 14.82 -21.33 20.03
CA PHE A 331 14.01 -20.52 20.94
C PHE A 331 13.81 -21.17 22.33
N VAL A 332 13.76 -22.50 22.41
CA VAL A 332 13.64 -23.25 23.67
C VAL A 332 14.99 -23.74 24.22
N GLN A 333 16.08 -23.49 23.50
CA GLN A 333 17.42 -23.92 23.93
C GLN A 333 17.81 -23.12 25.19
N PRO A 334 18.25 -23.79 26.27
CA PRO A 334 18.66 -23.09 27.47
C PRO A 334 19.96 -22.32 27.24
N GLU A 335 20.01 -21.12 27.77
CA GLU A 335 21.21 -20.31 27.92
C GLU A 335 21.91 -20.65 29.24
N THR A 336 23.23 -20.77 29.20
CA THR A 336 24.04 -20.96 30.40
C THR A 336 24.40 -19.60 30.99
N LEU A 337 24.00 -19.39 32.25
CA LEU A 337 24.33 -18.24 33.06
C LEU A 337 25.62 -18.52 33.82
N ASP A 338 26.75 -18.12 33.27
CA ASP A 338 28.10 -18.31 33.84
C ASP A 338 28.89 -16.99 33.96
N GLY A 339 30.07 -17.06 34.56
CA GLY A 339 30.99 -15.93 34.71
C GLY A 339 30.36 -14.69 35.37
N ASN A 340 30.27 -13.59 34.62
CA ASN A 340 29.70 -12.33 35.13
C ASN A 340 28.17 -12.38 35.29
N ASN A 341 27.50 -13.32 34.61
CA ASN A 341 26.04 -13.44 34.56
C ASN A 341 25.49 -14.54 35.48
N GLN A 342 26.30 -15.04 36.42
CA GLN A 342 25.90 -16.10 37.35
C GLN A 342 24.62 -15.78 38.13
N TYR A 343 23.78 -16.80 38.28
CA TYR A 343 22.52 -16.75 39.00
C TYR A 343 22.76 -16.85 40.51
N PHE A 344 22.14 -15.96 41.30
CA PHE A 344 22.14 -16.10 42.75
C PHE A 344 21.11 -17.16 43.19
N CYS A 345 21.60 -18.32 43.60
CA CYS A 345 20.75 -19.41 44.07
C CYS A 345 20.47 -19.26 45.57
N GLU A 346 19.21 -19.05 45.95
CA GLU A 346 18.80 -18.94 47.36
C GLU A 346 19.07 -20.20 48.18
N LYS A 347 19.00 -21.40 47.55
CA LYS A 347 19.27 -22.67 48.24
C LYS A 347 20.76 -22.87 48.52
N CYS A 348 21.62 -22.46 47.58
CA CYS A 348 23.08 -22.50 47.77
C CYS A 348 23.61 -21.26 48.51
N ASN A 349 22.81 -20.21 48.63
CA ASN A 349 23.15 -18.89 49.15
C ASN A 349 24.43 -18.28 48.55
N LYS A 350 24.67 -18.52 47.25
CA LYS A 350 25.82 -18.01 46.48
C LYS A 350 25.48 -17.85 45.00
N LYS A 351 26.32 -17.13 44.26
CA LYS A 351 26.28 -17.10 42.78
C LYS A 351 26.74 -18.45 42.24
N CYS A 352 25.92 -19.05 41.39
CA CYS A 352 26.14 -20.37 40.80
C CYS A 352 25.88 -20.29 39.30
N ASP A 353 26.51 -21.21 38.56
CA ASP A 353 26.15 -21.41 37.17
C ASP A 353 24.74 -22.00 37.09
N ALA A 354 23.94 -21.54 36.15
CA ALA A 354 22.56 -21.98 35.99
C ALA A 354 22.16 -22.07 34.53
N HIS A 355 21.19 -22.92 34.20
CA HIS A 355 20.54 -22.93 32.90
C HIS A 355 19.24 -22.15 32.98
N LYS A 356 19.12 -21.09 32.19
CA LYS A 356 17.87 -20.36 31.99
C LYS A 356 17.28 -20.75 30.64
N GLY A 357 15.99 -21.03 30.57
CA GLY A 357 15.37 -21.39 29.29
C GLY A 357 13.85 -21.27 29.31
N LEU A 358 13.26 -21.55 28.15
CA LEU A 358 11.81 -21.53 27.94
C LEU A 358 11.34 -22.94 27.57
N LYS A 359 10.20 -23.36 28.13
CA LYS A 359 9.51 -24.61 27.76
C LYS A 359 8.09 -24.29 27.33
N PHE A 360 7.58 -24.92 26.27
CA PHE A 360 6.16 -24.81 25.93
C PHE A 360 5.32 -25.71 26.86
N SER A 361 4.25 -25.16 27.41
CA SER A 361 3.28 -25.88 28.24
C SER A 361 2.02 -26.22 27.44
N LYS A 362 1.57 -25.27 26.60
CA LYS A 362 0.39 -25.42 25.74
C LYS A 362 0.53 -24.53 24.51
N PHE A 363 0.24 -25.06 23.32
CA PHE A 363 0.11 -24.24 22.11
C PHE A 363 -1.35 -23.79 21.87
N PRO A 364 -1.55 -22.61 21.25
CA PRO A 364 -2.86 -22.08 20.91
C PRO A 364 -3.52 -22.83 19.75
N TYR A 365 -4.82 -22.63 19.53
CA TYR A 365 -5.52 -23.25 18.39
C TYR A 365 -5.13 -22.61 17.04
N LEU A 366 -4.97 -21.29 17.03
CA LEU A 366 -4.37 -20.52 15.94
C LEU A 366 -2.99 -20.08 16.41
N LEU A 367 -1.97 -20.65 15.77
CA LEU A 367 -0.58 -20.38 16.08
C LEU A 367 -0.05 -19.27 15.18
N THR A 368 0.43 -18.21 15.81
CA THR A 368 1.05 -17.07 15.14
C THR A 368 2.55 -17.09 15.39
N LEU A 369 3.34 -17.16 14.32
CA LEU A 369 4.80 -17.10 14.36
C LEU A 369 5.26 -15.80 13.71
N HIS A 370 5.96 -14.97 14.46
CA HIS A 370 6.54 -13.72 13.97
C HIS A 370 8.03 -13.94 13.70
N LEU A 371 8.45 -13.82 12.44
CA LEU A 371 9.85 -13.88 12.06
C LEU A 371 10.50 -12.52 12.30
N LYS A 372 11.38 -12.43 13.29
CA LYS A 372 12.13 -11.21 13.64
C LYS A 372 13.15 -10.88 12.55
N ARG A 373 12.67 -10.33 11.44
CA ARG A 373 13.47 -9.93 10.27
C ARG A 373 13.98 -8.50 10.34
N PHE A 374 13.59 -7.72 11.33
CA PHE A 374 14.17 -6.40 11.56
C PHE A 374 15.13 -6.48 12.73
N ASP A 375 16.38 -6.12 12.47
CA ASP A 375 17.45 -6.14 13.45
C ASP A 375 18.19 -4.80 13.47
N PHE A 376 19.00 -4.56 14.50
CA PHE A 376 19.82 -3.37 14.60
C PHE A 376 21.28 -3.75 14.41
N ASP A 377 21.88 -3.26 13.33
CA ASP A 377 23.30 -3.51 13.09
C ASP A 377 24.13 -2.53 13.93
N TYR A 378 24.76 -3.07 14.98
CA TYR A 378 25.61 -2.32 15.89
C TYR A 378 26.90 -1.80 15.25
N GLN A 379 27.35 -2.35 14.12
CA GLN A 379 28.57 -1.88 13.44
C GLN A 379 28.31 -0.59 12.66
N THR A 380 27.17 -0.53 11.98
CA THR A 380 26.77 0.56 11.09
C THR A 380 25.78 1.54 11.76
N LEU A 381 25.28 1.21 12.95
CA LEU A 381 24.32 1.98 13.75
C LEU A 381 23.02 2.31 13.00
N HIS A 382 22.58 1.38 12.14
CA HIS A 382 21.32 1.50 11.41
C HIS A 382 20.45 0.25 11.55
N ARG A 383 19.14 0.42 11.39
CA ARG A 383 18.18 -0.69 11.35
C ARG A 383 18.30 -1.41 10.01
N ILE A 384 18.40 -2.73 10.05
CA ILE A 384 18.53 -3.58 8.87
C ILE A 384 17.37 -4.56 8.77
N LYS A 385 17.11 -5.01 7.54
CA LYS A 385 16.17 -6.10 7.26
C LYS A 385 16.92 -7.37 6.85
N LEU A 386 16.66 -8.45 7.57
CA LEU A 386 17.20 -9.78 7.34
C LEU A 386 16.43 -10.48 6.22
N ASN A 387 17.07 -10.59 5.06
CA ASN A 387 16.50 -11.23 3.87
C ASN A 387 16.94 -12.69 3.70
N ASP A 388 17.55 -13.29 4.72
CA ASP A 388 18.00 -14.68 4.66
C ASP A 388 16.85 -15.66 4.41
N LYS A 389 17.19 -16.78 3.77
CA LYS A 389 16.24 -17.85 3.47
C LYS A 389 15.85 -18.57 4.76
N VAL A 390 14.55 -18.57 5.08
CA VAL A 390 13.96 -19.36 6.16
C VAL A 390 12.79 -20.15 5.57
N VAL A 391 12.89 -21.48 5.59
CA VAL A 391 11.84 -22.37 5.10
C VAL A 391 10.80 -22.60 6.19
N PHE A 392 9.54 -22.71 5.79
CA PHE A 392 8.44 -23.07 6.68
C PHE A 392 7.54 -24.12 6.02
N PRO A 393 7.14 -25.17 6.74
CA PRO A 393 6.37 -26.27 6.17
C PRO A 393 4.87 -25.94 6.04
N ASP A 394 4.19 -26.60 5.10
CA ASP A 394 2.72 -26.56 5.02
C ASP A 394 2.07 -27.21 6.26
N LEU A 395 2.72 -28.24 6.81
CA LEU A 395 2.28 -28.97 8.00
C LEU A 395 3.35 -28.91 9.08
N LEU A 396 3.02 -28.32 10.22
CA LEU A 396 3.94 -28.13 11.34
C LEU A 396 3.56 -29.03 12.52
N ASN A 397 4.47 -29.93 12.91
CA ASN A 397 4.31 -30.81 14.06
C ASN A 397 5.05 -30.23 15.27
N LEU A 398 4.31 -29.83 16.30
CA LEU A 398 4.88 -29.25 17.53
C LEU A 398 4.82 -30.18 18.75
N ASN A 399 4.41 -31.43 18.58
CA ASN A 399 4.24 -32.35 19.69
C ASN A 399 5.55 -32.64 20.45
N SER A 400 6.69 -32.62 19.76
CA SER A 400 8.01 -32.84 20.37
C SER A 400 8.39 -31.78 21.41
N PHE A 401 7.88 -30.55 21.26
CA PHE A 401 8.20 -29.44 22.15
C PHE A 401 7.50 -29.51 23.51
N ILE A 402 6.41 -30.28 23.62
CA ILE A 402 5.67 -30.50 24.87
C ILE A 402 6.20 -31.76 25.58
N LEU A 403 6.45 -32.85 24.83
CA LEU A 403 6.87 -34.14 25.38
C LEU A 403 8.25 -34.13 26.06
N THR A 404 9.13 -33.23 25.64
CA THR A 404 10.47 -33.06 26.24
C THR A 404 10.39 -32.58 27.70
N ALA A 405 9.27 -31.99 28.13
CA ALA A 405 9.06 -31.58 29.52
C ALA A 405 8.56 -32.71 30.46
N ALA A 406 8.00 -33.79 29.90
CA ALA A 406 7.48 -34.93 30.68
C ALA A 406 8.53 -36.00 30.99
N SER A 407 9.65 -36.02 30.25
CA SER A 407 10.69 -37.06 30.39
C SER A 407 11.67 -36.83 31.55
N SER A 408 11.42 -35.84 32.41
CA SER A 408 12.25 -35.52 33.59
C SER A 408 11.57 -35.83 34.93
N LYS A 409 10.55 -36.70 34.94
CA LYS A 409 9.92 -37.24 36.16
C LYS A 409 9.55 -38.72 35.99
N GLU A 410 10.52 -39.60 36.17
CA GLU A 410 10.27 -40.94 36.72
C GLU A 410 11.30 -41.20 37.81
N ASP A 411 10.90 -40.92 39.05
CA ASP A 411 11.54 -41.43 40.26
C ASP A 411 11.02 -42.85 40.53
N SER A 412 11.97 -43.76 40.69
CA SER A 412 12.05 -44.79 41.73
C SER A 412 10.76 -45.23 42.47
N GLU A 413 10.46 -46.53 42.41
CA GLU A 413 9.89 -47.32 43.50
C GLU A 413 10.58 -48.72 43.52
N PRO A 414 10.66 -49.43 44.67
CA PRO A 414 11.82 -50.28 44.98
C PRO A 414 11.55 -51.80 45.07
N VAL A 415 12.64 -52.56 44.82
CA VAL A 415 13.05 -53.95 45.21
C VAL A 415 12.18 -55.18 44.86
N THR A 416 12.79 -56.16 44.16
CA THR A 416 13.03 -57.53 44.68
C THR A 416 14.36 -58.07 44.15
N GLU A 417 15.17 -58.63 45.04
CA GLU A 417 16.50 -59.24 44.81
C GLU A 417 16.41 -60.53 43.98
N ASP A 418 17.35 -60.79 43.06
CA ASP A 418 18.51 -61.68 43.26
C ASP A 418 19.21 -62.02 41.91
N MET A 419 20.49 -62.42 42.00
CA MET A 419 21.40 -62.99 40.99
C MET A 419 22.41 -62.08 40.27
N THR A 420 23.45 -61.72 41.04
CA THR A 420 24.89 -61.99 40.81
C THR A 420 25.58 -61.72 39.45
N VAL A 421 26.54 -60.77 39.53
CA VAL A 421 27.97 -60.85 39.11
C VAL A 421 28.29 -60.80 37.60
N LYS A 422 28.94 -59.73 37.11
CA LYS A 422 30.43 -59.56 37.03
C LYS A 422 30.83 -58.21 36.40
N ASN A 423 31.83 -57.58 37.00
CA ASN A 423 32.59 -56.43 36.49
C ASN A 423 33.36 -56.79 35.21
N ASP A 424 33.68 -55.79 34.40
CA ASP A 424 35.09 -55.49 34.07
C ASP A 424 35.24 -54.03 33.63
N ASP A 425 36.08 -53.33 34.41
CA ASP A 425 36.74 -52.08 34.09
C ASP A 425 37.67 -52.27 32.87
N SER A 426 37.86 -51.22 32.07
CA SER A 426 39.20 -50.66 31.83
C SER A 426 39.12 -49.38 31.01
N SER A 427 39.59 -48.31 31.64
CA SER A 427 40.03 -47.06 31.06
C SER A 427 41.26 -47.26 30.16
N THR A 428 41.45 -46.39 29.16
CA THR A 428 42.73 -45.69 28.96
C THR A 428 42.51 -44.44 28.11
N THR A 429 42.87 -43.32 28.71
CA THR A 429 43.29 -42.06 28.11
C THR A 429 44.43 -42.25 27.11
N ASP A 430 44.51 -41.45 26.04
CA ASP A 430 45.66 -40.58 25.81
C ASP A 430 45.41 -39.61 24.63
N SER A 431 45.99 -38.43 24.74
CA SER A 431 45.88 -37.26 23.88
C SER A 431 46.82 -37.36 22.67
N GLY A 432 46.54 -36.59 21.60
CA GLY A 432 47.53 -36.39 20.54
C GLY A 432 47.04 -35.50 19.40
N SER A 433 47.72 -34.38 19.21
CA SER A 433 47.38 -33.21 18.41
C SER A 433 47.77 -33.30 16.92
N ALA A 434 47.09 -32.47 16.11
CA ALA A 434 47.51 -31.71 14.91
C ALA A 434 48.78 -32.10 14.11
N LEU A 435 48.65 -32.16 12.77
CA LEU A 435 49.15 -31.19 11.77
C LEU A 435 49.14 -31.80 10.33
N ASP A 436 48.78 -30.94 9.36
CA ASP A 436 49.20 -30.80 7.95
C ASP A 436 49.25 -32.01 6.99
N ASP A 437 48.62 -31.92 5.80
CA ASP A 437 49.23 -31.35 4.58
C ASP A 437 48.36 -31.50 3.30
N GLU A 438 48.68 -30.70 2.28
CA GLU A 438 47.95 -30.42 1.03
C GLU A 438 47.88 -31.56 -0.05
N SER A 439 46.96 -31.37 -1.01
CA SER A 439 47.20 -31.40 -2.48
C SER A 439 46.54 -32.49 -3.35
N CYS A 440 45.59 -32.00 -4.18
CA CYS A 440 45.45 -32.16 -5.64
C CYS A 440 44.83 -33.40 -6.35
N GLN A 441 43.97 -33.02 -7.32
CA GLN A 441 43.72 -33.58 -8.67
C GLN A 441 42.63 -34.66 -8.88
N GLY A 442 41.46 -34.16 -9.31
CA GLY A 442 40.90 -34.33 -10.66
C GLY A 442 40.78 -35.73 -11.28
N THR A 443 39.56 -36.12 -11.66
CA THR A 443 39.23 -36.55 -13.04
C THR A 443 37.72 -36.71 -13.24
N ASP A 444 37.25 -36.22 -14.39
CA ASP A 444 35.90 -36.34 -14.95
C ASP A 444 35.45 -37.80 -15.16
N THR A 445 34.14 -38.06 -15.11
CA THR A 445 33.41 -38.80 -16.16
C THR A 445 31.88 -38.58 -16.05
N THR A 446 31.37 -37.72 -16.92
CA THR A 446 30.15 -37.79 -17.75
C THR A 446 29.01 -38.82 -17.52
N ILE A 447 27.79 -38.26 -17.36
CA ILE A 447 26.49 -38.51 -18.05
C ILE A 447 25.77 -39.88 -17.87
N LEU A 448 24.55 -39.88 -17.30
CA LEU A 448 23.27 -40.09 -18.02
C LEU A 448 22.05 -40.15 -17.09
N THR A 449 21.10 -39.28 -17.43
CA THR A 449 19.68 -39.24 -17.10
C THR A 449 18.98 -40.55 -17.45
N GLN A 450 18.03 -41.00 -16.61
CA GLN A 450 16.71 -41.43 -17.07
C GLN A 450 15.69 -41.61 -15.94
N ASP A 451 14.52 -41.06 -16.23
CA ASP A 451 13.20 -41.14 -15.60
C ASP A 451 12.83 -42.52 -15.04
N ILE A 452 12.15 -42.57 -13.88
CA ILE A 452 11.09 -43.56 -13.62
C ILE A 452 9.98 -42.92 -12.74
N ASP A 453 8.77 -42.98 -13.30
CA ASP A 453 7.48 -42.62 -12.72
C ASP A 453 6.79 -43.87 -12.10
N TYR A 454 5.80 -43.64 -11.24
CA TYR A 454 4.98 -44.52 -10.38
C TYR A 454 4.72 -46.01 -10.77
N GLN A 455 4.66 -46.93 -9.78
CA GLN A 455 3.43 -47.54 -9.23
C GLN A 455 3.66 -48.83 -8.39
N GLU A 456 2.90 -48.91 -7.29
CA GLU A 456 2.14 -50.05 -6.71
C GLU A 456 2.82 -51.26 -6.02
N ASP A 457 2.53 -51.32 -4.71
CA ASP A 457 1.96 -52.42 -3.93
C ASP A 457 2.50 -53.85 -4.10
N ASP A 458 3.22 -54.31 -3.07
CA ASP A 458 3.40 -55.74 -2.78
C ASP A 458 3.18 -55.99 -1.26
N GLU A 459 2.04 -56.58 -0.93
CA GLU A 459 1.75 -57.12 0.40
C GLU A 459 2.45 -58.47 0.60
N GLY A 460 3.64 -58.42 1.18
CA GLY A 460 4.34 -59.60 1.70
C GLY A 460 4.03 -59.83 3.18
N ILE A 461 3.26 -60.88 3.49
CA ILE A 461 3.11 -61.43 4.84
C ILE A 461 4.41 -62.17 5.21
N ASP A 462 5.14 -61.68 6.22
CA ASP A 462 6.27 -62.40 6.82
C ASP A 462 5.96 -62.81 8.27
N MET A 463 6.04 -64.11 8.51
CA MET A 463 5.88 -64.78 9.81
C MET A 463 7.26 -65.13 10.34
N SER A 464 7.82 -64.30 11.22
CA SER A 464 8.87 -64.73 12.14
C SER A 464 8.88 -63.91 13.44
N ASN A 465 8.65 -64.61 14.55
CA ASN A 465 8.66 -64.08 15.92
C ASN A 465 10.10 -63.89 16.43
N GLY A 466 10.47 -62.64 16.72
CA GLY A 466 11.64 -62.27 17.53
C GLY A 466 11.62 -60.77 17.86
N PRO A 467 11.93 -60.33 19.10
CA PRO A 467 11.78 -58.93 19.48
C PRO A 467 12.92 -58.08 18.88
N ASN A 468 12.62 -57.37 17.79
CA ASN A 468 13.55 -56.45 17.13
C ASN A 468 13.45 -55.03 17.75
N PRO A 469 14.58 -54.40 18.19
CA PRO A 469 14.57 -53.03 18.73
C PRO A 469 14.17 -51.97 17.68
N HIS A 470 14.16 -52.33 16.40
CA HIS A 470 13.92 -51.42 15.28
C HIS A 470 12.44 -51.14 15.00
N GLU A 471 11.52 -51.98 15.49
CA GLU A 471 10.06 -51.71 15.39
C GLU A 471 9.60 -50.66 16.40
N ASN A 472 10.25 -50.59 17.57
CA ASN A 472 9.93 -49.56 18.57
C ASN A 472 10.27 -48.13 18.09
N GLU A 473 11.29 -47.97 17.23
CA GLU A 473 11.68 -46.67 16.67
C GLU A 473 10.72 -46.22 15.54
N LYS A 474 10.27 -47.15 14.68
CA LYS A 474 9.26 -46.88 13.64
C LYS A 474 7.87 -46.66 14.24
N ASN A 475 7.48 -47.45 15.24
CA ASN A 475 6.24 -47.25 15.99
C ASN A 475 6.27 -45.96 16.81
N ARG A 476 7.42 -45.55 17.38
CA ARG A 476 7.60 -44.20 17.98
C ARG A 476 7.41 -43.09 16.94
N ARG A 477 8.05 -43.20 15.77
CA ARG A 477 7.89 -42.19 14.71
C ARG A 477 6.45 -42.10 14.19
N HIS A 478 5.73 -43.22 14.09
CA HIS A 478 4.31 -43.25 13.73
C HIS A 478 3.37 -42.74 14.83
N THR A 479 3.71 -42.91 16.11
CA THR A 479 2.95 -42.31 17.23
C THR A 479 3.27 -40.82 17.44
N LEU A 480 4.50 -40.36 17.15
CA LEU A 480 4.87 -38.94 17.16
C LEU A 480 4.14 -38.09 16.09
N GLN A 481 3.59 -38.72 15.04
CA GLN A 481 2.75 -38.05 14.04
C GLN A 481 1.28 -37.88 14.48
N ARG A 482 0.85 -38.47 15.60
CA ARG A 482 -0.55 -38.46 16.09
C ARG A 482 -0.73 -37.71 17.41
N GLY A 483 -0.01 -36.62 17.63
CA GLY A 483 -0.25 -35.75 18.78
C GLY A 483 -1.20 -34.58 18.44
N PRO A 484 -1.83 -33.94 19.45
CA PRO A 484 -2.83 -32.89 19.23
C PRO A 484 -2.25 -31.63 18.57
N TYR A 485 -0.95 -31.40 18.64
CA TYR A 485 -0.30 -30.17 18.16
C TYR A 485 0.22 -30.31 16.72
N MET A 486 -0.68 -30.70 15.82
CA MET A 486 -0.48 -30.67 14.37
C MET A 486 -1.15 -29.44 13.77
N TYR A 487 -0.44 -28.69 12.94
CA TYR A 487 -0.94 -27.45 12.36
C TYR A 487 -0.82 -27.41 10.84
N GLU A 488 -1.79 -26.79 10.19
CA GLU A 488 -1.80 -26.47 8.76
C GLU A 488 -1.54 -24.97 8.56
N LEU A 489 -0.56 -24.62 7.72
CA LEU A 489 -0.29 -23.24 7.32
C LEU A 489 -1.46 -22.71 6.49
N PHE A 490 -1.96 -21.52 6.83
CA PHE A 490 -3.05 -20.90 6.08
C PHE A 490 -2.84 -19.42 5.77
N SER A 491 -1.94 -18.72 6.44
CA SER A 491 -1.65 -17.32 6.13
C SER A 491 -0.16 -17.02 6.22
N ILE A 492 0.35 -16.30 5.23
CA ILE A 492 1.73 -15.83 5.11
C ILE A 492 1.65 -14.34 4.85
N MET A 493 1.97 -13.52 5.86
CA MET A 493 2.10 -12.08 5.68
C MET A 493 3.51 -11.78 5.19
N ILE A 494 3.62 -10.98 4.14
CA ILE A 494 4.85 -10.75 3.41
C ILE A 494 5.19 -9.27 3.51
N HIS A 495 6.46 -8.97 3.70
CA HIS A 495 7.00 -7.62 3.61
C HIS A 495 7.99 -7.53 2.45
N SER A 496 7.73 -6.60 1.54
CA SER A 496 8.63 -6.26 0.44
C SER A 496 9.18 -4.85 0.65
N GLY A 497 10.51 -4.69 0.69
CA GLY A 497 11.15 -3.41 0.95
C GLY A 497 12.25 -3.49 2.00
N SER A 498 12.59 -2.33 2.56
CA SER A 498 13.72 -2.15 3.48
C SER A 498 13.27 -1.99 4.93
N ALA A 499 14.23 -1.82 5.86
CA ALA A 499 13.91 -1.48 7.25
C ALA A 499 13.32 -0.07 7.44
N SER A 500 13.52 0.83 6.46
CA SER A 500 13.01 2.21 6.50
C SER A 500 11.62 2.36 5.90
N GLY A 501 11.13 1.32 5.21
CA GLY A 501 9.83 1.34 4.56
C GLY A 501 9.71 0.23 3.53
N GLY A 502 8.49 -0.29 3.42
CA GLY A 502 8.12 -1.27 2.43
C GLY A 502 6.60 -1.40 2.30
N HIS A 503 6.19 -2.47 1.64
CA HIS A 503 4.83 -2.82 1.33
C HIS A 503 4.48 -4.18 1.92
N TYR A 504 3.30 -4.25 2.54
CA TYR A 504 2.77 -5.47 3.14
C TYR A 504 1.61 -6.02 2.32
N TYR A 505 1.61 -7.33 2.14
CA TYR A 505 0.49 -8.07 1.54
C TYR A 505 0.45 -9.48 2.13
N ALA A 506 -0.64 -10.22 1.91
CA ALA A 506 -0.80 -11.55 2.49
C ALA A 506 -1.12 -12.61 1.43
N TYR A 507 -0.51 -13.79 1.56
CA TYR A 507 -0.96 -15.01 0.91
C TYR A 507 -1.80 -15.79 1.90
N ILE A 508 -3.04 -16.10 1.53
CA ILE A 508 -3.99 -16.76 2.42
C ILE A 508 -4.66 -17.92 1.70
N LYS A 509 -4.69 -19.07 2.37
CA LYS A 509 -5.36 -20.28 1.93
C LYS A 509 -6.82 -20.24 2.32
N ASP A 510 -7.70 -20.46 1.37
CA ASP A 510 -9.11 -20.69 1.68
C ASP A 510 -9.30 -22.13 2.15
N PHE A 511 -9.91 -22.31 3.31
CA PHE A 511 -10.12 -23.64 3.89
C PHE A 511 -11.12 -24.49 3.11
N LYS A 512 -12.06 -23.86 2.38
CA LYS A 512 -13.11 -24.54 1.62
C LYS A 512 -12.60 -25.05 0.27
N SER A 513 -12.04 -24.17 -0.55
CA SER A 513 -11.47 -24.52 -1.86
C SER A 513 -10.10 -25.18 -1.76
N LYS A 514 -9.38 -24.98 -0.65
CA LYS A 514 -7.96 -25.35 -0.46
C LYS A 514 -6.99 -24.63 -1.41
N GLU A 515 -7.47 -23.62 -2.13
CA GLU A 515 -6.68 -22.76 -3.02
C GLU A 515 -6.01 -21.62 -2.23
N TRP A 516 -4.93 -21.09 -2.79
CA TRP A 516 -4.21 -19.95 -2.23
C TRP A 516 -4.47 -18.68 -3.04
N PHE A 517 -4.62 -17.58 -2.31
CA PHE A 517 -4.88 -16.27 -2.89
C PHE A 517 -3.90 -15.23 -2.34
N CYS A 518 -3.45 -14.33 -3.19
CA CYS A 518 -2.71 -13.13 -2.84
C CYS A 518 -3.68 -11.97 -2.62
N PHE A 519 -3.75 -11.50 -1.38
CA PHE A 519 -4.46 -10.30 -0.97
C PHE A 519 -3.46 -9.15 -0.91
N ASN A 520 -3.44 -8.35 -1.97
CA ASN A 520 -2.57 -7.19 -2.11
C ASN A 520 -3.44 -5.94 -2.25
N ASP A 521 -3.81 -5.36 -1.10
CA ASP A 521 -4.74 -4.24 -0.98
C ASP A 521 -6.01 -4.47 -1.81
N GLN A 522 -6.24 -3.66 -2.85
CA GLN A 522 -7.45 -3.69 -3.68
C GLN A 522 -7.51 -4.90 -4.60
N THR A 523 -6.39 -5.60 -4.78
CA THR A 523 -6.26 -6.70 -5.74
C THR A 523 -6.22 -8.04 -5.02
N VAL A 524 -7.05 -8.98 -5.49
CA VAL A 524 -7.03 -10.37 -5.04
C VAL A 524 -6.82 -11.26 -6.25
N SER A 525 -5.77 -12.08 -6.21
CA SER A 525 -5.37 -12.98 -7.31
C SER A 525 -5.08 -14.38 -6.77
N ARG A 526 -5.21 -15.42 -7.61
CA ARG A 526 -4.80 -16.79 -7.26
C ARG A 526 -3.28 -16.91 -7.34
N ILE A 527 -2.68 -17.72 -6.48
CA ILE A 527 -1.23 -17.99 -6.49
C ILE A 527 -0.92 -19.48 -6.48
N THR A 528 0.32 -19.80 -6.84
CA THR A 528 0.83 -21.17 -6.87
C THR A 528 1.75 -21.46 -5.67
N LYS A 529 2.11 -22.74 -5.48
CA LYS A 529 3.09 -23.13 -4.46
C LYS A 529 4.48 -22.52 -4.72
N ASP A 530 4.85 -22.31 -5.97
CA ASP A 530 6.13 -21.69 -6.33
C ASP A 530 6.19 -20.25 -5.83
N ASP A 531 5.06 -19.54 -5.84
CA ASP A 531 4.98 -18.19 -5.29
C ASP A 531 5.20 -18.17 -3.78
N ILE A 532 4.71 -19.18 -3.05
CA ILE A 532 4.98 -19.36 -1.62
C ILE A 532 6.48 -19.57 -1.38
N GLN A 533 7.14 -20.42 -2.16
CA GLN A 533 8.57 -20.68 -1.99
C GLN A 533 9.44 -19.43 -2.20
N LYS A 534 9.03 -18.51 -3.08
CA LYS A 534 9.70 -17.21 -3.27
C LYS A 534 9.69 -16.36 -2.00
N THR A 535 8.75 -16.57 -1.09
CA THR A 535 8.64 -15.82 0.18
C THR A 535 9.58 -16.31 1.28
N TYR A 536 10.30 -17.43 1.08
CA TYR A 536 11.28 -17.91 2.06
C TYR A 536 12.45 -16.94 2.25
N GLY A 537 12.76 -16.11 1.24
CA GLY A 537 13.91 -15.22 1.22
C GLY A 537 15.16 -15.88 0.61
N GLY A 538 16.29 -15.17 0.67
CA GLY A 538 17.57 -15.61 0.12
C GLY A 538 17.62 -15.66 -1.41
N GLY A 539 16.78 -14.88 -2.10
CA GLY A 539 16.85 -14.72 -3.55
C GLY A 539 18.21 -14.17 -4.01
N PRO A 540 18.65 -14.49 -5.25
CA PRO A 540 19.98 -14.12 -5.73
C PRO A 540 20.22 -12.61 -5.63
N LEU A 541 21.34 -12.25 -5.01
CA LEU A 541 21.80 -10.87 -4.88
C LEU A 541 22.48 -10.40 -6.19
N LYS A 542 21.87 -10.61 -7.37
CA LYS A 542 22.23 -9.96 -8.65
C LYS A 542 21.46 -10.53 -9.84
N GLY A 543 20.95 -9.63 -10.67
CA GLY A 543 20.47 -9.87 -12.04
C GLY A 543 19.83 -8.59 -12.55
N TYR A 544 20.51 -7.88 -13.45
CA TYR A 544 20.26 -6.51 -13.95
C TYR A 544 18.88 -6.29 -14.62
N TYR A 545 17.97 -7.28 -14.59
CA TYR A 545 16.71 -7.30 -15.33
C TYR A 545 15.49 -7.84 -14.55
N SER A 546 15.61 -8.14 -13.25
CA SER A 546 14.43 -8.42 -12.39
C SER A 546 14.40 -7.40 -11.26
N GLY A 547 13.30 -6.64 -11.18
CA GLY A 547 13.19 -5.42 -10.39
C GLY A 547 13.78 -5.55 -8.98
N ALA A 548 14.50 -4.52 -8.55
CA ALA A 548 15.24 -4.40 -7.29
C ALA A 548 14.45 -4.69 -5.99
N TYR A 549 13.15 -5.00 -6.09
CA TYR A 549 12.27 -5.32 -4.99
C TYR A 549 12.18 -6.82 -4.69
N SER A 550 12.44 -7.71 -5.67
CA SER A 550 12.22 -9.15 -5.50
C SER A 550 13.18 -9.83 -4.50
N SER A 551 14.40 -9.32 -4.30
CA SER A 551 15.33 -9.87 -3.30
C SER A 551 14.97 -9.48 -1.86
N SER A 552 14.10 -8.49 -1.70
CA SER A 552 13.67 -7.93 -0.42
C SER A 552 12.29 -8.42 0.03
N THR A 553 11.66 -9.30 -0.75
CA THR A 553 10.35 -9.87 -0.47
C THR A 553 10.50 -11.16 0.34
N ASN A 554 9.98 -11.19 1.56
CA ASN A 554 9.95 -12.40 2.37
C ASN A 554 8.83 -12.39 3.41
N ALA A 555 8.49 -13.59 3.87
CA ALA A 555 7.51 -13.80 4.93
C ALA A 555 7.96 -13.11 6.22
N TYR A 556 7.07 -12.32 6.80
CA TYR A 556 7.24 -11.61 8.07
C TYR A 556 6.51 -12.31 9.21
N MET A 557 5.29 -12.79 8.96
CA MET A 557 4.43 -13.42 9.95
C MET A 557 3.70 -14.60 9.33
N LEU A 558 3.64 -15.71 10.04
CA LEU A 558 3.00 -16.95 9.60
C LEU A 558 1.87 -17.29 10.56
N MET A 559 0.71 -17.68 10.02
CA MET A 559 -0.40 -18.19 10.81
C MET A 559 -0.74 -19.62 10.42
N TYR A 560 -0.88 -20.43 11.45
CA TYR A 560 -1.09 -21.87 11.41
C TYR A 560 -2.38 -22.20 12.16
N ARG A 561 -3.20 -23.10 11.63
CA ARG A 561 -4.43 -23.58 12.26
C ARG A 561 -4.26 -25.01 12.74
N GLN A 562 -4.59 -25.27 14.00
CA GLN A 562 -4.56 -26.63 14.55
C GLN A 562 -5.53 -27.53 13.78
N ILE A 563 -5.04 -28.69 13.35
CA ILE A 563 -5.83 -29.68 12.64
C ILE A 563 -6.65 -30.46 13.67
N ASP A 564 -7.91 -30.07 13.84
CA ASP A 564 -8.85 -30.66 14.78
C ASP A 564 -10.24 -30.71 14.16
N LYS A 565 -10.67 -31.90 13.73
CA LYS A 565 -11.96 -32.13 13.07
C LYS A 565 -13.17 -31.70 13.91
N THR A 566 -13.04 -31.62 15.23
CA THR A 566 -14.14 -31.25 16.12
C THR A 566 -14.28 -29.75 16.28
N ARG A 567 -13.18 -29.01 16.15
CA ARG A 567 -13.12 -27.55 16.36
C ARG A 567 -13.07 -26.77 15.04
N ASN A 568 -12.54 -27.38 13.98
CA ASN A 568 -12.45 -26.74 12.67
C ASN A 568 -13.86 -26.48 12.12
N CYS A 569 -14.23 -25.20 12.02
CA CYS A 569 -15.48 -24.79 11.39
C CYS A 569 -15.26 -24.14 10.02
N ASP A 570 -16.34 -24.11 9.24
CA ASP A 570 -16.40 -23.41 7.96
C ASP A 570 -16.91 -21.98 8.14
N ALA A 571 -16.59 -21.16 7.14
CA ALA A 571 -17.02 -19.80 6.99
C ALA A 571 -18.57 -19.71 6.93
N MET A 572 -19.20 -18.94 7.82
CA MET A 572 -20.66 -18.73 7.83
C MET A 572 -21.14 -18.16 6.49
N SER A 573 -22.21 -18.74 5.94
CA SER A 573 -22.82 -18.27 4.70
C SER A 573 -23.74 -17.06 4.94
N THR A 574 -24.09 -16.33 3.88
CA THR A 574 -25.01 -15.18 3.98
C THR A 574 -26.42 -15.57 4.43
N GLU A 575 -26.81 -16.83 4.24
CA GLU A 575 -28.10 -17.38 4.65
C GLU A 575 -28.16 -17.64 6.15
N GLU A 576 -27.02 -18.04 6.73
CA GLU A 576 -26.83 -18.38 8.15
C GLU A 576 -26.63 -17.15 9.06
N PHE A 577 -26.60 -15.94 8.49
CA PHE A 577 -26.40 -14.72 9.27
C PHE A 577 -27.47 -14.54 10.37
N PRO A 578 -27.06 -14.20 11.61
CA PRO A 578 -27.97 -13.83 12.68
C PRO A 578 -28.87 -12.64 12.30
N PRO A 579 -30.05 -12.49 12.95
CA PRO A 579 -31.00 -11.42 12.63
C PRO A 579 -30.40 -10.01 12.66
N HIS A 580 -29.57 -9.70 13.66
CA HIS A 580 -28.93 -8.38 13.79
C HIS A 580 -27.94 -8.09 12.64
N ILE A 581 -27.23 -9.12 12.13
CA ILE A 581 -26.34 -8.98 10.96
C ILE A 581 -27.13 -8.75 9.68
N LYS A 582 -28.27 -9.45 9.51
CA LYS A 582 -29.17 -9.23 8.37
C LYS A 582 -29.75 -7.82 8.38
N GLU A 583 -30.14 -7.32 9.55
CA GLU A 583 -30.60 -5.94 9.72
C GLU A 583 -29.47 -4.93 9.43
N LEU A 584 -28.27 -5.17 9.93
CA LEU A 584 -27.09 -4.34 9.63
C LEU A 584 -26.80 -4.30 8.13
N LEU A 585 -26.90 -5.42 7.42
CA LEU A 585 -26.72 -5.49 5.97
C LEU A 585 -27.75 -4.60 5.24
N LEU A 586 -29.02 -4.66 5.65
CA LEU A 586 -30.06 -3.79 5.09
C LEU A 586 -29.81 -2.31 5.39
N LYS A 587 -29.35 -1.97 6.61
CA LYS A 587 -28.97 -0.59 6.99
C LYS A 587 -27.84 -0.07 6.10
N ILE A 588 -26.83 -0.90 5.83
CA ILE A 588 -25.70 -0.58 4.95
C ILE A 588 -26.17 -0.37 3.51
N GLN A 589 -26.95 -1.31 2.95
CA GLN A 589 -27.44 -1.22 1.57
C GLN A 589 -28.29 0.04 1.34
N LYS A 590 -29.21 0.34 2.26
CA LYS A 590 -30.02 1.58 2.21
C LYS A 590 -29.16 2.84 2.25
N ARG A 591 -28.11 2.86 3.07
CA ARG A 591 -27.17 3.98 3.15
C ARG A 591 -26.39 4.12 1.84
N GLU A 592 -25.85 3.02 1.30
CA GLU A 592 -25.12 3.06 0.03
C GLU A 592 -26.00 3.51 -1.14
N GLU A 593 -27.27 3.10 -1.17
CA GLU A 593 -28.25 3.56 -2.17
C GLU A 593 -28.56 5.05 -2.02
N LEU A 594 -28.79 5.53 -0.79
CA LEU A 594 -29.00 6.94 -0.52
C LEU A 594 -27.77 7.79 -0.93
N ASP A 595 -26.58 7.35 -0.56
CA ASP A 595 -25.32 8.02 -0.93
C ASP A 595 -25.12 8.03 -2.44
N ARG A 596 -25.52 6.95 -3.14
CA ARG A 596 -25.51 6.89 -4.60
C ARG A 596 -26.47 7.93 -5.19
N LEU A 597 -27.70 8.00 -4.72
CA LEU A 597 -28.69 8.99 -5.18
C LEU A 597 -28.24 10.43 -4.92
N LEU A 598 -27.60 10.68 -3.77
CA LEU A 598 -27.03 11.99 -3.46
C LEU A 598 -25.88 12.35 -4.39
N ARG A 599 -24.95 11.42 -4.66
CA ARG A 599 -23.85 11.63 -5.63
C ARG A 599 -24.37 11.83 -7.05
N GLU A 600 -25.38 11.08 -7.46
CA GLU A 600 -26.02 11.26 -8.77
C GLU A 600 -26.64 12.66 -8.88
N LYS A 601 -27.35 13.12 -7.83
CA LYS A 601 -27.85 14.50 -7.76
C LYS A 601 -26.72 15.54 -7.78
N GLU A 602 -25.65 15.34 -7.03
CA GLU A 602 -24.50 16.26 -7.02
C GLU A 602 -23.77 16.32 -8.36
N MET A 603 -23.64 15.18 -9.05
CA MET A 603 -23.09 15.10 -10.42
C MET A 603 -23.99 15.81 -11.42
N ASP A 604 -25.30 15.81 -11.17
CA ASP A 604 -26.29 16.49 -12.01
C ASP A 604 -26.45 17.99 -11.71
N MET A 605 -25.72 18.52 -10.72
CA MET A 605 -25.69 19.96 -10.42
C MET A 605 -24.45 20.63 -11.01
N CYS A 606 -24.65 21.74 -11.71
CA CYS A 606 -23.58 22.62 -12.16
C CYS A 606 -23.38 23.79 -11.19
N LYS A 607 -22.13 24.23 -11.05
CA LYS A 607 -21.74 25.41 -10.26
C LYS A 607 -21.23 26.50 -11.19
N LEU A 608 -21.98 27.59 -11.28
CA LEU A 608 -21.72 28.71 -12.19
C LEU A 608 -21.19 29.91 -11.41
N LYS A 609 -20.23 30.63 -12.00
CA LYS A 609 -19.85 31.97 -11.54
C LYS A 609 -20.42 32.98 -12.53
N VAL A 610 -21.33 33.82 -12.05
CA VAL A 610 -21.95 34.86 -12.88
C VAL A 610 -21.45 36.21 -12.41
N TYR A 611 -20.68 36.87 -13.25
CA TYR A 611 -20.22 38.23 -13.09
C TYR A 611 -21.32 39.20 -13.48
N PHE A 612 -21.32 40.37 -12.85
CA PHE A 612 -22.26 41.44 -13.13
C PHE A 612 -21.59 42.79 -12.91
N ARG A 613 -21.77 43.69 -13.88
CA ARG A 613 -21.28 45.06 -13.81
C ARG A 613 -22.44 45.97 -13.43
N HIS A 614 -22.34 46.63 -12.28
CA HIS A 614 -23.41 47.49 -11.80
C HIS A 614 -23.59 48.73 -12.71
N PRO A 615 -24.79 49.01 -13.25
CA PRO A 615 -25.01 50.05 -14.25
C PRO A 615 -24.67 51.48 -13.79
N THR A 616 -24.83 51.77 -12.50
CA THR A 616 -24.65 53.13 -11.95
C THR A 616 -23.32 53.36 -11.26
N THR A 617 -22.67 52.32 -10.73
CA THR A 617 -21.41 52.43 -9.96
C THR A 617 -20.21 51.88 -10.74
N ASN A 618 -20.47 51.23 -11.88
CA ASN A 618 -19.47 50.56 -12.73
C ASN A 618 -18.59 49.53 -12.00
N THR A 619 -19.02 49.07 -10.82
CA THR A 619 -18.33 48.04 -10.04
C THR A 619 -18.67 46.65 -10.59
N VAL A 620 -17.65 45.83 -10.85
CA VAL A 620 -17.83 44.43 -11.23
C VAL A 620 -17.94 43.58 -9.96
N THR A 621 -19.01 42.83 -9.84
CA THR A 621 -19.27 41.86 -8.76
C THR A 621 -19.55 40.50 -9.37
N TYR A 622 -19.55 39.43 -8.56
CA TYR A 622 -19.92 38.10 -9.04
C TYR A 622 -20.76 37.38 -8.00
N ILE A 623 -21.61 36.47 -8.47
CA ILE A 623 -22.39 35.54 -7.67
C ILE A 623 -21.99 34.09 -8.03
N LYS A 624 -22.14 33.18 -7.05
CA LYS A 624 -22.01 31.75 -7.28
C LYS A 624 -23.41 31.15 -7.30
N LEU A 625 -23.78 30.52 -8.40
CA LEU A 625 -25.10 29.93 -8.62
C LEU A 625 -24.93 28.40 -8.75
N GLN A 626 -25.83 27.65 -8.13
CA GLN A 626 -25.86 26.19 -8.25
C GLN A 626 -27.23 25.79 -8.77
N CYS A 627 -27.28 25.14 -9.92
CA CYS A 627 -28.52 24.68 -10.57
C CYS A 627 -28.33 23.30 -11.20
N GLU A 628 -29.43 22.63 -11.51
CA GLU A 628 -29.41 21.33 -12.18
C GLU A 628 -28.94 21.51 -13.64
N ASN A 629 -28.27 20.51 -14.21
CA ASN A 629 -27.77 20.57 -15.60
C ASN A 629 -28.92 20.72 -16.61
N GLN A 630 -30.12 20.26 -16.25
CA GLN A 630 -31.33 20.35 -17.06
C GLN A 630 -32.02 21.72 -16.99
N THR A 631 -31.61 22.62 -16.08
CA THR A 631 -32.18 23.97 -16.01
C THR A 631 -31.84 24.73 -17.29
N ILE A 632 -32.84 25.30 -17.96
CA ILE A 632 -32.65 26.04 -19.22
C ILE A 632 -31.96 27.38 -18.97
N LEU A 633 -31.18 27.86 -19.95
CA LEU A 633 -30.40 29.11 -19.82
C LEU A 633 -31.25 30.32 -19.40
N ARG A 634 -32.48 30.40 -19.90
CA ARG A 634 -33.42 31.48 -19.57
C ARG A 634 -33.78 31.49 -18.08
N GLU A 635 -34.02 30.32 -17.50
CA GLU A 635 -34.30 30.19 -16.06
C GLU A 635 -33.07 30.53 -15.23
N VAL A 636 -31.88 30.07 -15.64
CA VAL A 636 -30.62 30.44 -14.98
C VAL A 636 -30.39 31.95 -15.01
N THR A 637 -30.68 32.60 -16.15
CA THR A 637 -30.62 34.06 -16.32
C THR A 637 -31.57 34.77 -15.36
N PHE A 638 -32.81 34.27 -15.24
CA PHE A 638 -33.80 34.81 -14.30
C PHE A 638 -33.38 34.64 -12.84
N ILE A 639 -32.83 33.48 -12.46
CA ILE A 639 -32.33 33.24 -11.10
C ILE A 639 -31.18 34.21 -10.78
N ALA A 640 -30.23 34.39 -11.72
CA ALA A 640 -29.14 35.35 -11.55
C ALA A 640 -29.65 36.79 -11.40
N TYR A 641 -30.61 37.19 -12.24
CA TYR A 641 -31.27 38.50 -12.19
C TYR A 641 -31.94 38.77 -10.84
N LYS A 642 -32.65 37.79 -10.29
CA LYS A 642 -33.29 37.90 -8.96
C LYS A 642 -32.28 38.00 -7.82
N ILE A 643 -31.23 37.18 -7.84
CA ILE A 643 -30.20 37.19 -6.80
C ILE A 643 -29.47 38.55 -6.79
N LEU A 644 -29.23 39.13 -7.96
CA LEU A 644 -28.61 40.44 -8.12
C LEU A 644 -29.56 41.62 -7.83
N LYS A 645 -30.84 41.35 -7.52
CA LYS A 645 -31.88 42.35 -7.17
C LYS A 645 -32.01 43.46 -8.20
N LEU A 646 -32.07 43.09 -9.49
CA LEU A 646 -32.11 44.03 -10.60
C LEU A 646 -33.53 44.47 -11.01
N GLU A 647 -34.55 43.95 -10.31
CA GLU A 647 -35.99 44.19 -10.56
C GLU A 647 -36.35 45.68 -10.63
N ASP A 648 -35.74 46.51 -9.78
CA ASP A 648 -36.00 47.96 -9.72
C ASP A 648 -35.04 48.80 -10.58
N VAL A 649 -34.06 48.18 -11.25
CA VAL A 649 -32.96 48.87 -11.93
C VAL A 649 -33.01 48.70 -13.44
N ILE A 650 -33.20 47.47 -13.92
CA ILE A 650 -33.24 47.13 -15.35
C ILE A 650 -34.27 46.01 -15.55
N PRO A 651 -35.20 46.08 -16.52
CA PRO A 651 -36.12 44.98 -16.78
C PRO A 651 -35.41 43.75 -17.40
N LEU A 652 -35.98 42.55 -17.16
CA LEU A 652 -35.36 41.26 -17.50
C LEU A 652 -35.07 41.08 -19.00
N ASP A 653 -35.87 41.69 -19.87
CA ASP A 653 -35.72 41.70 -21.35
C ASP A 653 -34.45 42.42 -21.84
N ARG A 654 -33.76 43.10 -20.93
CA ARG A 654 -32.49 43.79 -21.17
C ARG A 654 -31.31 43.12 -20.50
N CYS A 655 -31.48 41.89 -20.00
CA CYS A 655 -30.43 41.10 -19.38
C CYS A 655 -30.23 39.78 -20.16
N ARG A 656 -28.98 39.37 -20.38
CA ARG A 656 -28.66 38.03 -20.92
C ARG A 656 -27.38 37.47 -20.30
N LEU A 657 -27.26 36.14 -20.29
CA LEU A 657 -26.00 35.47 -19.92
C LEU A 657 -25.11 35.28 -21.15
N VAL A 658 -23.84 35.59 -20.99
CA VAL A 658 -22.79 35.39 -22.01
C VAL A 658 -21.55 34.75 -21.38
N ASN A 659 -20.71 34.11 -22.19
CA ASN A 659 -19.42 33.61 -21.73
C ASN A 659 -18.42 34.78 -21.60
N TYR A 660 -17.67 34.81 -20.50
CA TYR A 660 -16.88 35.97 -20.11
C TYR A 660 -15.52 35.56 -19.53
N ASP A 661 -14.44 36.09 -20.09
CA ASP A 661 -13.11 35.99 -19.49
C ASP A 661 -12.90 37.14 -18.50
N HIS A 662 -13.03 36.85 -17.21
CA HIS A 662 -12.78 37.81 -16.15
C HIS A 662 -11.33 38.35 -16.12
N LEU A 663 -10.33 37.56 -16.55
CA LEU A 663 -8.93 37.99 -16.52
C LEU A 663 -8.65 39.05 -17.59
N GLN A 664 -9.31 38.94 -18.74
CA GLN A 664 -9.18 39.89 -19.85
C GLN A 664 -10.30 40.94 -19.89
N ASP A 665 -11.32 40.79 -19.03
CA ASP A 665 -12.55 41.59 -19.03
C ASP A 665 -13.23 41.61 -20.42
N THR A 666 -13.28 40.46 -21.10
CA THR A 666 -13.84 40.34 -22.47
C THR A 666 -14.93 39.30 -22.56
N ILE A 667 -15.92 39.53 -23.43
CA ILE A 667 -16.97 38.56 -23.74
C ILE A 667 -16.44 37.63 -24.83
N GLU A 668 -16.43 36.33 -24.56
CA GLU A 668 -15.91 35.32 -25.50
C GLU A 668 -16.97 34.84 -26.50
N CYS A 669 -18.21 34.64 -26.03
CA CYS A 669 -19.33 34.26 -26.90
C CYS A 669 -20.70 34.53 -26.27
N SER A 670 -21.72 34.76 -27.11
CA SER A 670 -23.13 34.80 -26.72
C SER A 670 -23.86 33.53 -27.14
N PHE A 671 -25.02 33.27 -26.53
CA PHE A 671 -25.81 32.05 -26.70
C PHE A 671 -27.13 32.32 -27.43
N GLU A 672 -27.09 33.10 -28.51
CA GLU A 672 -28.29 33.46 -29.28
C GLU A 672 -29.02 32.22 -29.81
N GLY A 673 -30.33 32.13 -29.55
CA GLY A 673 -31.17 31.01 -29.98
C GLY A 673 -31.01 29.73 -29.15
N ARG A 674 -30.22 29.75 -28.07
CA ARG A 674 -30.01 28.62 -27.13
C ARG A 674 -30.56 28.91 -25.73
N GLU A 675 -31.56 29.78 -25.64
CA GLU A 675 -32.16 30.17 -24.36
C GLU A 675 -32.96 29.05 -23.70
N GLU A 676 -33.49 28.14 -24.53
CA GLU A 676 -34.25 26.95 -24.13
C GLU A 676 -33.36 25.70 -23.99
N ASP A 677 -32.06 25.81 -24.29
CA ASP A 677 -31.14 24.69 -24.14
C ASP A 677 -30.75 24.51 -22.67
N PRO A 678 -30.57 23.25 -22.20
CA PRO A 678 -30.05 22.96 -20.88
C PRO A 678 -28.69 23.61 -20.65
N ILE A 679 -28.49 24.17 -19.46
CA ILE A 679 -27.21 24.78 -19.09
C ILE A 679 -26.05 23.78 -19.17
N GLY A 680 -26.31 22.48 -18.92
CA GLY A 680 -25.35 21.41 -19.09
C GLY A 680 -24.79 21.30 -20.52
N ASP A 681 -25.64 21.44 -21.53
CA ASP A 681 -25.24 21.39 -22.95
C ASP A 681 -24.44 22.63 -23.34
N ILE A 682 -24.86 23.80 -22.85
CA ILE A 682 -24.14 25.06 -23.05
C ILE A 682 -22.75 24.98 -22.45
N LEU A 683 -22.62 24.46 -21.23
CA LEU A 683 -21.33 24.24 -20.58
C LEU A 683 -20.48 23.18 -21.32
N TYR A 684 -21.10 22.15 -21.89
CA TYR A 684 -20.40 21.15 -22.69
C TYR A 684 -19.78 21.77 -23.95
N ILE A 685 -20.49 22.68 -24.62
CA ILE A 685 -19.96 23.41 -25.79
C ILE A 685 -18.76 24.29 -25.43
N LEU A 686 -18.73 24.82 -24.20
CA LEU A 686 -17.64 25.65 -23.70
C LEU A 686 -16.40 24.84 -23.26
N ARG A 687 -16.49 23.51 -23.11
CA ARG A 687 -15.43 22.63 -22.54
C ARG A 687 -14.07 22.67 -23.24
N SER A 688 -13.96 23.31 -24.40
CA SER A 688 -12.67 23.50 -25.08
C SER A 688 -11.76 24.52 -24.35
N ASN A 689 -12.31 25.38 -23.49
CA ASN A 689 -11.55 26.37 -22.69
C ASN A 689 -11.81 26.14 -21.19
N PHE A 690 -10.74 26.02 -20.40
CA PHE A 690 -10.74 25.52 -19.01
C PHE A 690 -11.40 26.43 -17.93
N LYS A 691 -12.26 27.40 -18.28
CA LYS A 691 -13.01 28.25 -17.31
C LYS A 691 -14.38 28.69 -17.86
N TYR A 692 -15.44 28.56 -17.06
CA TYR A 692 -16.83 28.91 -17.40
C TYR A 692 -17.33 30.10 -16.57
N ASP A 693 -16.62 31.21 -16.63
CA ASP A 693 -17.10 32.44 -16.01
C ASP A 693 -18.16 33.04 -16.94
N LEU A 694 -19.38 33.23 -16.45
CA LEU A 694 -20.47 33.85 -17.20
C LEU A 694 -20.59 35.32 -16.80
N LEU A 695 -21.08 36.18 -17.69
CA LEU A 695 -21.44 37.56 -17.39
C LEU A 695 -22.94 37.75 -17.63
N LEU A 696 -23.62 38.36 -16.67
CA LEU A 696 -24.95 38.93 -16.88
C LEU A 696 -24.77 40.28 -17.58
N GLU A 697 -24.82 40.26 -18.91
CA GLU A 697 -24.72 41.45 -19.75
C GLU A 697 -26.06 42.21 -19.74
N THR A 698 -25.97 43.54 -19.64
CA THR A 698 -27.14 44.42 -19.68
C THR A 698 -27.01 45.40 -20.84
N ARG A 699 -28.14 45.76 -21.46
CA ARG A 699 -28.19 46.74 -22.57
C ARG A 699 -28.99 47.99 -22.21
N ARG A 700 -28.75 49.08 -22.93
CA ARG A 700 -29.57 50.31 -22.90
C ARG A 700 -30.85 50.16 -23.73
N GLU A 701 -31.84 51.00 -23.49
CA GLU A 701 -33.18 50.91 -24.13
C GLU A 701 -33.12 51.12 -25.65
N ASP A 702 -32.15 51.89 -26.11
CA ASP A 702 -31.86 52.26 -27.50
C ASP A 702 -30.86 51.35 -28.20
N GLN A 703 -30.33 50.32 -27.51
CA GLN A 703 -29.25 49.46 -28.00
C GLN A 703 -29.73 48.02 -28.22
N ASN A 704 -29.30 47.40 -29.30
CA ASN A 704 -29.48 45.96 -29.53
C ASN A 704 -28.28 45.19 -28.99
N PHE A 705 -28.51 43.95 -28.54
CA PHE A 705 -27.45 43.06 -28.12
C PHE A 705 -26.53 42.70 -29.29
N GLU A 706 -25.21 42.80 -29.10
CA GLU A 706 -24.23 42.38 -30.09
C GLU A 706 -24.07 40.86 -30.08
N VAL A 707 -23.94 40.22 -31.24
CA VAL A 707 -23.79 38.75 -31.31
C VAL A 707 -22.30 38.39 -31.31
N TYR A 708 -21.84 37.69 -30.26
CA TYR A 708 -20.45 37.28 -30.12
C TYR A 708 -20.28 35.82 -30.52
N ARG A 709 -19.55 35.56 -31.61
CA ARG A 709 -19.25 34.20 -32.08
C ARG A 709 -18.02 33.62 -31.39
N ILE A 710 -18.05 32.32 -31.09
CA ILE A 710 -16.94 31.57 -30.50
C ILE A 710 -15.65 31.79 -31.31
N GLY A 711 -14.61 32.33 -30.68
CA GLY A 711 -13.30 32.61 -31.30
C GLY A 711 -13.14 33.99 -31.94
N GLY A 712 -14.17 34.85 -31.92
CA GLY A 712 -14.08 36.24 -32.34
C GLY A 712 -13.58 37.13 -31.21
N LYS A 713 -12.30 37.52 -31.20
CA LYS A 713 -11.83 38.59 -30.31
C LYS A 713 -12.38 39.93 -30.79
N LEU A 714 -13.27 40.54 -30.02
CA LEU A 714 -13.51 41.99 -30.06
C LEU A 714 -12.80 42.61 -28.87
N SER A 715 -11.71 43.34 -29.16
CA SER A 715 -11.12 44.30 -28.22
C SER A 715 -12.16 45.35 -27.86
N GLY A 716 -12.13 45.78 -26.60
CA GLY A 716 -13.19 46.53 -25.94
C GLY A 716 -13.75 47.74 -26.69
N TYR A 717 -14.99 48.06 -26.33
CA TYR A 717 -15.73 49.30 -26.53
C TYR A 717 -14.91 50.45 -27.12
N VAL A 718 -15.03 50.66 -28.43
CA VAL A 718 -14.85 52.01 -29.01
C VAL A 718 -16.16 52.75 -28.73
N LEU A 719 -16.23 53.43 -27.58
CA LEU A 719 -17.14 54.54 -27.42
C LEU A 719 -16.66 55.66 -28.35
N SER A 720 -17.17 55.67 -29.58
CA SER A 720 -17.05 56.80 -30.47
C SER A 720 -17.82 57.98 -29.85
N ILE A 721 -17.10 58.88 -29.20
CA ILE A 721 -17.59 60.22 -28.87
C ILE A 721 -17.52 61.02 -30.17
N PRO A 722 -18.64 61.48 -30.78
CA PRO A 722 -18.56 62.49 -31.81
C PRO A 722 -18.34 63.84 -31.13
N PHE A 723 -17.10 64.34 -31.17
CA PHE A 723 -16.85 65.77 -30.98
C PHE A 723 -17.41 66.52 -32.19
N THR A 724 -18.61 67.07 -32.06
CA THR A 724 -19.07 68.17 -32.92
C THR A 724 -18.56 69.48 -32.35
N TYR A 725 -17.75 70.18 -33.13
CA TYR A 725 -17.37 71.58 -32.96
C TYR A 725 -18.62 72.47 -32.89
N PHE A 726 -18.79 73.24 -31.81
CA PHE A 726 -18.90 74.71 -31.79
C PHE A 726 -18.77 75.24 -30.36
#